data_AF-A0A7R7CQR5-F1
#
_entry.id   AF-A0A7R7CQR5-F1
#
_cell.length_a   1.000
_cell.length_b   1.000
_cell.length_c   1.000
_cell.angle_alpha   90.00
_cell.angle_beta   90.00
_cell.angle_gamma   90.00
#
_symmetry.space_group_name_H-M   'P 1'
#
loop_
_entity.id
_entity.type
_entity.pdbx_description
1 polymer ?
#
loop_
_entity_poly.entity_id
_entity_poly.type
_entity_poly.pdbx_seq_one_letter_code
_entity_poly.pdbx_strand_id
1 'polypeptide(L)'
;MVDSISGQALRDIPFASASKPEASFADIRARLPVTNPESMQLGWKKVREVGVTFERAIGRYVTISATLLKVLADRRRAVARIQTDGTDFRGYTGAWGGTGFLVAPNLFLTNNHVLNSDAVAGKATVEFDYEVGEEALLGGTSALSPSKKVFKLDPRRLFITSPAADGLDYTFVWIDSSAATEFGTILLERSSFTMMEGEQAFVIHHPDGRLKEASVDDTDILKVDSRVVHYSSDTDYGSSGAPVFNRQGNLIALHHATREQDVTLADGHKSNYVNEGIKIAAIALDLETKAQSAGPEAAAAREVLSAIRGSDTLTGFFGALGRRPAGANDLERVVNAYTGDDADIDVGFWNIEHLASRYDEGTKLEAAAAVLADMKLDIWGLSEVSPNAVRALVSEIKDRFGEDYECAFSEPDAGDGKQSTAVIWRTAVLDGSPAEWPQEVRPLFEMRSDDPAASEFEAIHGKIFDRYPGLFRFVTRKHYGAGPITLHVVPLHLKAMSEGSLRRRMASGILRRALEALKQDGIEDIILGGDMNATLASGDLDRLKDSGFRPMGADDEQEGAFTYLKSPFKSFIDNIFLSPNLKHTFGDDEFLVVARDREIGDFVKTVSDHRPIMIRLALRERPSAEEAADAALGPLDVDRLLDRIQQDARAARRPSASPGATGQITFEELKRMLSDPSVPDAKIRPYLQVSPRDHAPFSPIVEPDPTRVIMDQIDRVEVESAMNWGNRFSRWRREQRFEQRLNANDPKPILLVEGDSWFQFPLLIDEVVDHLDGDFVIRCLGAAGDTADNMIHRDPEYARELATLEERLAKKKRRIAAFLLSAAGNDIIGADANGNSVLLKLLKNYQRGKGAGAHIDPKASRAVFSFLEEAYRKVIATVHAIPACKDLPILIHGYDYAIPGGFAEDPRHPIWAAQDKWLGAPMREKGIVDPTLQREIVKLLIDRLYDMFDKIAGNSRVTKVHVVDVRGALGPVDSWADEIHGTSDGFGNVASRFKAVMKRVIRP
;
A
#
# COMPACT_ATOMS: atom_id res chain seq x y z
N MET A 1 -5.53 -52.36 -38.83
CA MET A 1 -6.87 -51.95 -38.35
C MET A 1 -6.70 -50.83 -37.34
N VAL A 2 -6.11 -49.73 -37.77
CA VAL A 2 -5.84 -48.51 -36.98
C VAL A 2 -6.23 -47.37 -37.91
N ASP A 3 -7.54 -47.15 -38.03
CA ASP A 3 -8.16 -46.06 -38.78
C ASP A 3 -9.62 -46.05 -38.34
N SER A 4 -10.00 -45.10 -37.47
CA SER A 4 -11.37 -44.59 -37.23
C SER A 4 -11.63 -44.15 -35.79
N ILE A 5 -10.90 -43.15 -35.29
CA ILE A 5 -11.51 -42.14 -34.40
C ILE A 5 -10.90 -40.78 -34.79
N SER A 6 -11.64 -40.08 -35.65
CA SER A 6 -11.29 -38.82 -36.31
C SER A 6 -11.22 -37.64 -35.33
N GLY A 7 -10.07 -36.97 -35.27
CA GLY A 7 -9.82 -35.68 -34.59
C GLY A 7 -10.39 -34.48 -35.36
N GLN A 8 -11.69 -34.49 -35.65
CA GLN A 8 -12.34 -33.49 -36.51
C GLN A 8 -13.28 -32.52 -35.76
N ALA A 9 -13.35 -32.56 -34.42
CA ALA A 9 -14.43 -31.89 -33.68
C ALA A 9 -14.10 -30.49 -33.08
N LEU A 10 -12.87 -29.97 -33.20
CA LEU A 10 -12.45 -28.72 -32.51
C LEU A 10 -11.86 -27.63 -33.42
N ARG A 11 -11.76 -27.83 -34.74
CA ARG A 11 -11.14 -26.85 -35.67
C ARG A 11 -11.96 -25.59 -35.91
N ASP A 12 -13.26 -25.59 -35.59
CA ASP A 12 -14.12 -24.42 -35.72
C ASP A 12 -14.47 -23.89 -34.33
N ILE A 13 -13.76 -22.86 -33.85
CA ILE A 13 -14.12 -22.09 -32.65
C ILE A 13 -14.91 -20.85 -33.11
N PRO A 14 -16.23 -20.74 -32.84
CA PRO A 14 -17.11 -19.78 -33.50
C PRO A 14 -17.15 -18.40 -32.83
N PHE A 15 -16.06 -17.95 -32.21
CA PHE A 15 -16.01 -16.70 -31.40
C PHE A 15 -15.11 -15.60 -31.98
N ALA A 16 -14.42 -15.85 -33.09
CA ALA A 16 -13.66 -14.82 -33.78
C ALA A 16 -14.61 -13.80 -34.42
N SER A 17 -14.57 -12.53 -33.97
CA SER A 17 -15.41 -11.49 -34.56
C SER A 17 -15.04 -11.27 -36.04
N ALA A 18 -16.03 -11.16 -36.92
CA ALA A 18 -15.80 -10.89 -38.34
C ALA A 18 -15.69 -9.37 -38.57
N SER A 19 -14.51 -8.78 -38.33
CA SER A 19 -14.25 -7.38 -38.72
C SER A 19 -12.96 -7.22 -39.51
N LYS A 20 -13.00 -6.36 -40.54
CA LYS A 20 -11.86 -5.98 -41.39
C LYS A 20 -10.87 -5.08 -40.62
N PRO A 21 -9.60 -4.98 -41.05
CA PRO A 21 -8.60 -4.20 -40.34
C PRO A 21 -8.97 -2.70 -40.36
N GLU A 22 -9.27 -2.19 -39.17
CA GLU A 22 -9.23 -0.79 -38.80
C GLU A 22 -8.05 -0.58 -37.84
N ALA A 23 -7.65 0.68 -37.58
CA ALA A 23 -6.52 1.04 -36.71
C ALA A 23 -6.60 0.40 -35.29
N SER A 24 -5.48 0.35 -34.56
CA SER A 24 -5.47 -0.08 -33.14
C SER A 24 -6.60 0.58 -32.32
N PHE A 25 -7.25 -0.18 -31.45
CA PHE A 25 -8.46 0.23 -30.68
C PHE A 25 -9.67 0.68 -31.53
N ALA A 26 -9.78 0.20 -32.77
CA ALA A 26 -10.92 0.51 -33.64
C ALA A 26 -12.28 0.19 -33.02
N ASP A 27 -12.35 -0.86 -32.20
CA ASP A 27 -13.56 -1.34 -31.56
C ASP A 27 -14.22 -0.33 -30.61
N ILE A 28 -13.46 0.67 -30.16
CA ILE A 28 -13.94 1.78 -29.31
C ILE A 28 -13.69 3.16 -29.95
N ARG A 29 -13.33 3.24 -31.23
CA ARG A 29 -12.83 4.47 -31.89
C ARG A 29 -13.78 5.66 -31.82
N ALA A 30 -15.10 5.41 -31.86
CA ALA A 30 -16.11 6.46 -31.80
C ALA A 30 -16.21 7.14 -30.41
N ARG A 31 -15.68 6.51 -29.36
CA ARG A 31 -15.69 6.97 -27.96
C ARG A 31 -14.37 6.61 -27.28
N LEU A 32 -13.24 6.94 -27.92
CA LEU A 32 -11.94 6.65 -27.34
C LEU A 32 -11.76 7.38 -26.00
N PRO A 33 -11.37 6.68 -24.93
CA PRO A 33 -11.15 7.31 -23.64
C PRO A 33 -9.91 8.19 -23.62
N VAL A 34 -8.96 7.95 -24.54
CA VAL A 34 -7.72 8.70 -24.74
C VAL A 34 -7.80 9.53 -26.01
N THR A 35 -7.18 10.71 -26.02
CA THR A 35 -7.23 11.64 -27.15
C THR A 35 -6.49 11.08 -28.38
N ASN A 36 -5.31 10.49 -28.18
CA ASN A 36 -4.52 9.88 -29.26
C ASN A 36 -3.86 8.57 -28.80
N PRO A 37 -4.44 7.39 -29.11
CA PRO A 37 -3.93 6.11 -28.65
C PRO A 37 -2.56 5.75 -29.23
N GLU A 38 -2.23 6.19 -30.45
CA GLU A 38 -0.92 5.94 -31.07
C GLU A 38 0.19 6.72 -30.35
N SER A 39 -0.06 8.00 -30.07
CA SER A 39 0.85 8.82 -29.24
C SER A 39 0.99 8.26 -27.84
N MET A 40 -0.09 7.78 -27.22
CA MET A 40 -0.07 7.16 -25.89
C MET A 40 0.82 5.90 -25.88
N GLN A 41 0.65 5.00 -26.86
CA GLN A 41 1.50 3.82 -27.05
C GLN A 41 2.98 4.22 -27.19
N LEU A 42 3.29 5.21 -28.04
CA LEU A 42 4.65 5.68 -28.27
C LEU A 42 5.28 6.33 -27.03
N GLY A 43 4.50 7.13 -26.28
CA GLY A 43 4.91 7.74 -25.02
C GLY A 43 5.34 6.68 -24.00
N TRP A 44 4.49 5.66 -23.79
CA TRP A 44 4.81 4.54 -22.91
C TRP A 44 5.97 3.70 -23.40
N LYS A 45 6.18 3.59 -24.72
CA LYS A 45 7.38 2.92 -25.27
C LYS A 45 8.65 3.67 -24.89
N LYS A 46 8.68 5.00 -25.06
CA LYS A 46 9.82 5.85 -24.70
C LYS A 46 10.14 5.78 -23.20
N VAL A 47 9.11 5.71 -22.35
CA VAL A 47 9.30 5.52 -20.89
C VAL A 47 10.01 4.19 -20.58
N ARG A 48 9.78 3.15 -21.38
CA ARG A 48 10.38 1.81 -21.21
C ARG A 48 11.77 1.66 -21.83
N GLU A 49 12.09 2.45 -22.85
CA GLU A 49 13.35 2.37 -23.59
C GLU A 49 14.36 3.43 -23.09
N VAL A 50 15.27 3.05 -22.18
CA VAL A 50 16.42 3.88 -21.78
C VAL A 50 17.70 3.33 -22.43
N GLY A 51 18.24 4.01 -23.44
CA GLY A 51 19.62 3.79 -23.91
C GLY A 51 19.87 3.80 -25.42
N VAL A 52 21.08 4.27 -25.76
CA VAL A 52 21.58 4.72 -27.07
C VAL A 52 21.84 3.59 -28.06
N THR A 53 21.47 3.77 -29.33
CA THR A 53 21.95 2.96 -30.47
C THR A 53 23.12 3.68 -31.17
N PHE A 54 24.34 3.15 -31.01
CA PHE A 54 25.52 3.62 -31.77
C PHE A 54 25.75 2.84 -33.08
N GLU A 55 25.12 1.67 -33.24
CA GLU A 55 25.36 0.77 -34.37
C GLU A 55 24.17 0.66 -35.34
N ARG A 56 24.45 0.27 -36.59
CA ARG A 56 23.51 0.27 -37.70
C ARG A 56 22.78 -1.08 -37.80
N ALA A 57 21.45 -1.07 -37.63
CA ALA A 57 20.63 -2.25 -37.87
C ALA A 57 20.61 -2.62 -39.37
N ILE A 58 20.65 -3.92 -39.69
CA ILE A 58 20.43 -4.45 -41.05
C ILE A 58 18.98 -4.93 -41.09
N GLY A 59 18.10 -4.20 -41.78
CA GLY A 59 16.66 -4.50 -41.78
C GLY A 59 16.00 -4.16 -40.43
N ARG A 60 15.18 -5.08 -39.89
CA ARG A 60 14.52 -4.92 -38.59
C ARG A 60 15.48 -5.33 -37.46
N TYR A 61 15.60 -4.48 -36.43
CA TYR A 61 16.42 -4.77 -35.25
C TYR A 61 15.69 -5.75 -34.33
N VAL A 62 16.06 -7.04 -34.39
CA VAL A 62 15.36 -8.12 -33.68
C VAL A 62 16.02 -8.54 -32.36
N THR A 63 17.18 -7.99 -32.00
CA THR A 63 17.92 -8.41 -30.80
C THR A 63 17.17 -8.08 -29.50
N ILE A 64 17.10 -9.05 -28.60
CA ILE A 64 16.51 -8.92 -27.25
C ILE A 64 17.61 -8.72 -26.19
N SER A 65 17.24 -8.19 -25.03
CA SER A 65 18.14 -8.21 -23.87
C SER A 65 18.47 -9.65 -23.50
N ALA A 66 19.74 -9.95 -23.26
CA ALA A 66 20.17 -11.30 -22.83
C ALA A 66 19.48 -11.72 -21.52
N THR A 67 19.13 -10.77 -20.65
CA THR A 67 18.39 -11.00 -19.41
C THR A 67 17.00 -11.60 -19.66
N LEU A 68 16.37 -11.32 -20.82
CA LEU A 68 15.06 -11.88 -21.15
C LEU A 68 15.07 -13.42 -21.16
N LEU A 69 16.17 -14.04 -21.61
CA LEU A 69 16.29 -15.51 -21.62
C LEU A 69 16.17 -16.08 -20.21
N LYS A 70 16.80 -15.44 -19.21
CA LYS A 70 16.69 -15.83 -17.80
C LYS A 70 15.26 -15.62 -17.27
N VAL A 71 14.64 -14.49 -17.61
CA VAL A 71 13.27 -14.17 -17.20
C VAL A 71 12.29 -15.21 -17.73
N LEU A 72 12.32 -15.50 -19.04
CA LEU A 72 11.47 -16.53 -19.64
C LEU A 72 11.77 -17.92 -19.09
N ALA A 73 13.04 -18.24 -18.80
CA ALA A 73 13.43 -19.49 -18.16
C ALA A 73 12.93 -19.63 -16.72
N ASP A 74 12.72 -18.53 -15.99
CA ASP A 74 12.08 -18.56 -14.67
C ASP A 74 10.57 -18.70 -14.81
N ARG A 75 9.95 -17.94 -15.73
CA ARG A 75 8.51 -17.95 -15.98
C ARG A 75 8.01 -19.30 -16.50
N ARG A 76 8.81 -20.02 -17.30
CA ARG A 76 8.45 -21.36 -17.82
C ARG A 76 8.12 -22.36 -16.72
N ARG A 77 8.70 -22.19 -15.52
CA ARG A 77 8.51 -23.11 -14.39
C ARG A 77 7.08 -23.09 -13.89
N ALA A 78 6.44 -21.91 -13.94
CA ALA A 78 5.06 -21.69 -13.54
C ALA A 78 4.03 -22.14 -14.59
N VAL A 79 4.46 -22.53 -15.79
CA VAL A 79 3.59 -23.02 -16.88
C VAL A 79 3.46 -24.55 -16.79
N ALA A 80 2.23 -25.02 -16.85
CA ALA A 80 1.89 -26.42 -16.67
C ALA A 80 0.90 -26.92 -17.73
N ARG A 81 0.94 -28.25 -17.93
CA ARG A 81 -0.04 -28.95 -18.75
C ARG A 81 -1.26 -29.30 -17.92
N ILE A 82 -2.44 -29.10 -18.48
CA ILE A 82 -3.72 -29.51 -17.89
C ILE A 82 -4.20 -30.76 -18.63
N GLN A 83 -4.70 -31.73 -17.86
CA GLN A 83 -5.47 -32.86 -18.38
C GLN A 83 -6.77 -32.97 -17.60
N THR A 84 -7.89 -33.16 -18.29
CA THR A 84 -9.20 -33.28 -17.66
C THR A 84 -10.15 -34.16 -18.47
N ASP A 85 -11.27 -34.52 -17.84
CA ASP A 85 -12.40 -35.20 -18.48
C ASP A 85 -13.72 -34.63 -17.98
N GLY A 86 -14.78 -34.84 -18.77
CA GLY A 86 -16.12 -34.41 -18.43
C GLY A 86 -16.89 -33.99 -19.67
N THR A 87 -17.78 -33.02 -19.50
CA THR A 87 -18.52 -32.39 -20.60
C THR A 87 -17.87 -31.05 -20.92
N ASP A 88 -17.34 -30.91 -22.13
CA ASP A 88 -16.69 -29.69 -22.60
C ASP A 88 -17.69 -28.53 -22.78
N PHE A 89 -17.18 -27.36 -23.15
CA PHE A 89 -18.00 -26.16 -23.36
C PHE A 89 -18.99 -26.26 -24.53
N ARG A 90 -18.81 -27.24 -25.44
CA ARG A 90 -19.70 -27.51 -26.58
C ARG A 90 -20.75 -28.56 -26.25
N GLY A 91 -20.67 -29.19 -25.07
CA GLY A 91 -21.56 -30.26 -24.64
C GLY A 91 -21.08 -31.67 -25.00
N TYR A 92 -19.87 -31.84 -25.53
CA TYR A 92 -19.30 -33.16 -25.82
C TYR A 92 -18.64 -33.76 -24.58
N THR A 93 -18.86 -35.05 -24.36
CA THR A 93 -18.25 -35.76 -23.23
C THR A 93 -16.99 -36.51 -23.68
N GLY A 94 -15.86 -36.26 -23.02
CA GLY A 94 -14.58 -36.86 -23.38
C GLY A 94 -13.44 -36.42 -22.46
N ALA A 95 -12.21 -36.70 -22.88
CA ALA A 95 -11.00 -36.20 -22.23
C ALA A 95 -10.26 -35.24 -23.17
N TRP A 96 -9.72 -34.17 -22.62
CA TRP A 96 -8.94 -33.16 -23.35
C TRP A 96 -7.86 -32.57 -22.45
N GLY A 97 -7.05 -31.69 -23.03
CA GLY A 97 -6.01 -30.99 -22.30
C GLY A 97 -5.85 -29.57 -22.79
N GLY A 98 -5.04 -28.83 -22.06
CA GLY A 98 -4.70 -27.45 -22.35
C GLY A 98 -3.44 -27.03 -21.62
N THR A 99 -3.15 -25.75 -21.67
CA THR A 99 -2.09 -25.10 -20.93
C THR A 99 -2.69 -24.23 -19.82
N GLY A 100 -1.98 -24.07 -18.71
CA GLY A 100 -2.31 -23.07 -17.70
C GLY A 100 -1.07 -22.69 -16.91
N PHE A 101 -1.19 -21.68 -16.05
CA PHE A 101 -0.05 -21.18 -15.31
C PHE A 101 -0.41 -20.57 -13.95
N LEU A 102 0.57 -20.57 -13.04
CA LEU A 102 0.45 -19.98 -11.71
C LEU A 102 0.62 -18.46 -11.80
N VAL A 103 -0.35 -17.72 -11.23
CA VAL A 103 -0.31 -16.25 -11.21
C VAL A 103 -0.05 -15.68 -9.80
N ALA A 104 -0.42 -16.43 -8.77
CA ALA A 104 -0.20 -16.08 -7.37
C ALA A 104 -0.19 -17.34 -6.50
N PRO A 105 0.17 -17.25 -5.20
CA PRO A 105 -0.14 -18.31 -4.25
C PRO A 105 -1.64 -18.63 -4.33
N ASN A 106 -1.94 -19.91 -4.47
CA ASN A 106 -3.29 -20.44 -4.62
C ASN A 106 -4.06 -20.12 -5.91
N LEU A 107 -3.51 -19.35 -6.87
CA LEU A 107 -4.24 -18.96 -8.07
C LEU A 107 -3.62 -19.56 -9.34
N PHE A 108 -4.42 -20.37 -10.05
CA PHE A 108 -4.09 -20.96 -11.33
C PHE A 108 -5.02 -20.41 -12.43
N LEU A 109 -4.46 -19.98 -13.55
CA LEU A 109 -5.17 -19.36 -14.67
C LEU A 109 -5.09 -20.25 -15.93
N THR A 110 -6.22 -20.40 -16.62
CA THR A 110 -6.36 -21.02 -17.95
C THR A 110 -7.64 -20.49 -18.63
N ASN A 111 -8.03 -21.04 -19.77
CA ASN A 111 -9.25 -20.66 -20.48
C ASN A 111 -10.51 -21.34 -19.91
N ASN A 112 -11.65 -20.68 -20.06
CA ASN A 112 -12.95 -21.28 -19.73
C ASN A 112 -13.22 -22.51 -20.59
N HIS A 113 -12.93 -22.47 -21.89
CA HIS A 113 -13.16 -23.65 -22.71
C HIS A 113 -12.27 -24.86 -22.35
N VAL A 114 -11.17 -24.65 -21.61
CA VAL A 114 -10.36 -25.73 -21.03
C VAL A 114 -10.96 -26.23 -19.72
N LEU A 115 -11.32 -25.32 -18.81
CA LEU A 115 -11.97 -25.61 -17.52
C LEU A 115 -13.32 -24.85 -17.43
N ASN A 116 -14.36 -25.43 -18.02
CA ASN A 116 -15.64 -24.76 -18.27
C ASN A 116 -16.63 -24.83 -17.10
N SER A 117 -16.35 -25.67 -16.10
CA SER A 117 -17.20 -25.84 -14.91
C SER A 117 -16.37 -26.25 -13.70
N ASP A 118 -16.93 -26.05 -12.52
CA ASP A 118 -16.41 -26.57 -11.24
C ASP A 118 -16.26 -28.10 -11.28
N ALA A 119 -17.21 -28.82 -11.89
CA ALA A 119 -17.15 -30.27 -12.03
C ALA A 119 -15.95 -30.73 -12.87
N VAL A 120 -15.66 -30.04 -13.99
CA VAL A 120 -14.49 -30.33 -14.83
C VAL A 120 -13.20 -29.93 -14.13
N ALA A 121 -13.18 -28.76 -13.48
CA ALA A 121 -12.00 -28.29 -12.74
C ALA A 121 -11.62 -29.22 -11.58
N GLY A 122 -12.61 -29.77 -10.85
CA GLY A 122 -12.37 -30.69 -9.73
C GLY A 122 -11.76 -32.03 -10.15
N LYS A 123 -11.88 -32.41 -11.42
CA LYS A 123 -11.26 -33.64 -11.96
C LYS A 123 -9.88 -33.40 -12.56
N ALA A 124 -9.59 -32.17 -12.98
CA ALA A 124 -8.38 -31.80 -13.68
C ALA A 124 -7.10 -32.17 -12.89
N THR A 125 -6.05 -32.51 -13.63
CA THR A 125 -4.67 -32.65 -13.13
C THR A 125 -3.79 -31.63 -13.81
N VAL A 126 -2.94 -30.96 -13.02
CA VAL A 126 -1.98 -29.97 -13.48
C VAL A 126 -0.58 -30.53 -13.34
N GLU A 127 0.16 -30.58 -14.44
CA GLU A 127 1.47 -31.24 -14.55
C GLU A 127 2.58 -30.21 -14.81
N PHE A 128 3.41 -29.97 -13.81
CA PHE A 128 4.60 -29.12 -13.90
C PHE A 128 5.83 -29.92 -14.34
N ASP A 129 6.82 -29.22 -14.88
CA ASP A 129 8.05 -29.79 -15.45
C ASP A 129 7.81 -30.92 -16.47
N TYR A 130 6.66 -30.90 -17.17
CA TYR A 130 6.35 -31.79 -18.29
C TYR A 130 7.07 -31.30 -19.57
N GLU A 131 8.40 -31.39 -19.57
CA GLU A 131 9.29 -30.84 -20.59
C GLU A 131 10.50 -31.76 -20.82
N VAL A 132 11.27 -31.50 -21.88
CA VAL A 132 12.51 -32.23 -22.16
C VAL A 132 13.55 -31.85 -21.10
N GLY A 133 14.20 -32.86 -20.50
CA GLY A 133 15.27 -32.61 -19.53
C GLY A 133 16.53 -32.02 -20.17
N GLU A 134 17.30 -31.26 -19.40
CA GLU A 134 18.52 -30.58 -19.89
C GLU A 134 19.52 -31.57 -20.54
N GLU A 135 19.84 -32.66 -19.87
CA GLU A 135 20.72 -33.71 -20.42
C GLU A 135 20.14 -34.35 -21.69
N ALA A 136 18.82 -34.54 -21.74
CA ALA A 136 18.14 -35.12 -22.89
C ALA A 136 18.22 -34.20 -24.10
N LEU A 137 17.99 -32.90 -23.89
CA LEU A 137 18.10 -31.86 -24.92
C LEU A 137 19.54 -31.78 -25.46
N LEU A 138 20.54 -31.72 -24.57
CA LEU A 138 21.96 -31.70 -24.96
C LEU A 138 22.38 -32.98 -25.70
N GLY A 139 21.77 -34.12 -25.37
CA GLY A 139 21.97 -35.40 -26.03
C GLY A 139 21.17 -35.58 -27.33
N GLY A 140 20.34 -34.60 -27.74
CA GLY A 140 19.50 -34.70 -28.93
C GLY A 140 18.35 -35.70 -28.82
N THR A 141 17.86 -35.94 -27.61
CA THR A 141 16.75 -36.86 -27.31
C THR A 141 15.57 -36.11 -26.69
N SER A 142 14.37 -36.69 -26.74
CA SER A 142 13.15 -36.09 -26.17
C SER A 142 12.73 -36.74 -24.85
N ALA A 143 13.68 -37.20 -24.04
CA ALA A 143 13.37 -37.82 -22.75
C ALA A 143 12.82 -36.78 -21.76
N LEU A 144 11.75 -37.17 -21.06
CA LEU A 144 11.09 -36.38 -20.02
C LEU A 144 12.04 -36.07 -18.86
N SER A 145 11.92 -34.86 -18.30
CA SER A 145 12.51 -34.55 -17.00
C SER A 145 12.04 -35.55 -15.92
N PRO A 146 12.94 -36.10 -15.09
CA PRO A 146 12.59 -37.06 -14.04
C PRO A 146 11.77 -36.45 -12.88
N SER A 147 11.54 -35.14 -12.89
CA SER A 147 10.93 -34.35 -11.80
C SER A 147 9.48 -33.92 -12.05
N LYS A 148 8.74 -34.52 -12.99
CA LYS A 148 7.32 -34.19 -13.22
C LYS A 148 6.52 -34.22 -11.91
N LYS A 149 5.82 -33.13 -11.59
CA LYS A 149 4.94 -33.02 -10.41
C LYS A 149 3.50 -32.76 -10.82
N VAL A 150 2.58 -33.42 -10.12
CA VAL A 150 1.14 -33.35 -10.42
C VAL A 150 0.40 -32.74 -9.24
N PHE A 151 -0.43 -31.74 -9.54
CA PHE A 151 -1.30 -31.07 -8.58
C PHE A 151 -2.77 -31.24 -8.97
N LYS A 152 -3.65 -31.12 -7.98
CA LYS A 152 -5.11 -31.08 -8.14
C LYS A 152 -5.62 -29.66 -7.88
N LEU A 153 -6.74 -29.33 -8.51
CA LEU A 153 -7.43 -28.05 -8.35
C LEU A 153 -8.61 -28.20 -7.37
N ASP A 154 -8.95 -27.16 -6.61
CA ASP A 154 -10.09 -27.16 -5.68
C ASP A 154 -11.09 -26.02 -6.01
N PRO A 155 -12.02 -26.23 -6.95
CA PRO A 155 -12.97 -25.20 -7.36
C PRO A 155 -13.96 -24.79 -6.25
N ARG A 156 -14.05 -25.56 -5.16
CA ARG A 156 -14.91 -25.21 -4.01
C ARG A 156 -14.35 -24.06 -3.18
N ARG A 157 -13.03 -23.83 -3.25
CA ARG A 157 -12.36 -22.73 -2.56
C ARG A 157 -12.40 -21.46 -3.39
N LEU A 158 -12.03 -21.56 -4.66
CA LEU A 158 -12.10 -20.47 -5.62
C LEU A 158 -12.32 -21.04 -7.01
N PHE A 159 -13.37 -20.55 -7.68
CA PHE A 159 -13.65 -20.77 -9.09
C PHE A 159 -14.36 -19.52 -9.62
N ILE A 160 -13.69 -18.77 -10.49
CA ILE A 160 -14.28 -17.61 -11.18
C ILE A 160 -13.90 -17.68 -12.64
N THR A 161 -14.88 -17.46 -13.51
CA THR A 161 -14.72 -17.70 -14.94
C THR A 161 -15.50 -16.69 -15.78
N SER A 162 -15.12 -16.52 -17.04
CA SER A 162 -15.91 -15.85 -18.07
C SER A 162 -16.07 -16.79 -19.26
N PRO A 163 -17.29 -17.01 -19.76
CA PRO A 163 -17.58 -18.04 -20.76
C PRO A 163 -16.81 -17.78 -22.07
N ALA A 164 -16.54 -18.87 -22.79
CA ALA A 164 -15.93 -18.81 -24.12
C ALA A 164 -16.84 -18.13 -25.16
N ALA A 165 -18.16 -18.36 -25.05
CA ALA A 165 -19.18 -17.68 -25.83
C ALA A 165 -19.61 -16.39 -25.13
N ASP A 166 -19.60 -15.27 -25.85
CA ASP A 166 -20.08 -13.96 -25.36
C ASP A 166 -19.35 -13.44 -24.09
N GLY A 167 -18.15 -13.96 -23.81
CA GLY A 167 -17.31 -13.58 -22.68
C GLY A 167 -15.83 -13.47 -23.04
N LEU A 168 -14.97 -13.49 -22.01
CA LEU A 168 -13.51 -13.33 -22.12
C LEU A 168 -12.74 -14.65 -22.00
N ASP A 169 -13.42 -15.78 -21.97
CA ASP A 169 -12.82 -17.12 -22.01
C ASP A 169 -11.67 -17.37 -21.02
N TYR A 170 -11.84 -17.02 -19.75
CA TYR A 170 -10.84 -17.29 -18.70
C TYR A 170 -11.44 -18.08 -17.54
N THR A 171 -10.59 -18.80 -16.81
CA THR A 171 -10.93 -19.46 -15.54
C THR A 171 -9.76 -19.31 -14.58
N PHE A 172 -10.04 -18.72 -13.41
CA PHE A 172 -9.20 -18.82 -12.22
C PHE A 172 -9.74 -19.90 -11.30
N VAL A 173 -8.85 -20.75 -10.79
CA VAL A 173 -9.22 -21.80 -9.85
C VAL A 173 -8.15 -21.99 -8.79
N TRP A 174 -8.58 -22.42 -7.60
CA TRP A 174 -7.69 -22.66 -6.48
C TRP A 174 -6.74 -23.84 -6.76
N ILE A 175 -5.45 -23.66 -6.44
CA ILE A 175 -4.42 -24.71 -6.43
C ILE A 175 -3.63 -24.62 -5.11
N ASP A 176 -2.93 -25.67 -4.70
CA ASP A 176 -2.15 -25.61 -3.47
C ASP A 176 -0.97 -24.63 -3.55
N SER A 177 -0.82 -23.75 -2.55
CA SER A 177 0.27 -22.75 -2.46
C SER A 177 1.70 -23.32 -2.55
N SER A 178 1.89 -24.61 -2.25
CA SER A 178 3.18 -25.28 -2.44
C SER A 178 3.62 -25.29 -3.91
N ALA A 179 2.67 -25.28 -4.86
CA ALA A 179 2.98 -25.14 -6.28
C ALA A 179 3.66 -23.80 -6.57
N ALA A 180 3.13 -22.69 -6.03
CA ALA A 180 3.74 -21.36 -6.18
C ALA A 180 5.11 -21.25 -5.49
N THR A 181 5.26 -21.89 -4.33
CA THR A 181 6.55 -21.92 -3.60
C THR A 181 7.63 -22.64 -4.40
N GLU A 182 7.26 -23.70 -5.10
CA GLU A 182 8.20 -24.51 -5.86
C GLU A 182 8.48 -23.92 -7.26
N PHE A 183 7.44 -23.59 -8.02
CA PHE A 183 7.53 -23.22 -9.43
C PHE A 183 7.57 -21.71 -9.67
N GLY A 184 7.32 -20.91 -8.64
CA GLY A 184 7.14 -19.46 -8.77
C GLY A 184 5.77 -19.11 -9.35
N THR A 185 5.60 -17.84 -9.70
CA THR A 185 4.36 -17.29 -10.26
C THR A 185 4.66 -16.35 -11.42
N ILE A 186 3.66 -16.05 -12.24
CA ILE A 186 3.69 -15.07 -13.31
C ILE A 186 2.81 -13.89 -12.90
N LEU A 187 3.41 -12.69 -12.81
CA LEU A 187 2.69 -11.51 -12.36
C LEU A 187 1.63 -11.08 -13.39
N LEU A 188 0.43 -10.74 -12.91
CA LEU A 188 -0.63 -10.12 -13.71
C LEU A 188 -0.54 -8.59 -13.57
N GLU A 189 -0.47 -7.88 -14.68
CA GLU A 189 -0.42 -6.41 -14.74
C GLU A 189 -1.61 -5.86 -15.52
N ARG A 190 -2.26 -4.81 -15.00
CA ARG A 190 -3.45 -4.17 -15.59
C ARG A 190 -3.14 -3.14 -16.68
N SER A 191 -2.10 -3.30 -17.50
CA SER A 191 -1.69 -2.20 -18.39
C SER A 191 -2.03 -2.44 -19.86
N SER A 192 -2.96 -1.64 -20.40
CA SER A 192 -3.43 -1.75 -21.79
C SER A 192 -2.42 -1.31 -22.85
N PHE A 193 -1.42 -0.50 -22.49
CA PHE A 193 -0.41 0.03 -23.42
C PHE A 193 0.93 -0.70 -23.33
N THR A 194 0.97 -1.94 -22.85
CA THR A 194 2.20 -2.76 -22.70
C THR A 194 2.76 -3.30 -24.02
N MET A 195 2.10 -3.04 -25.14
CA MET A 195 2.35 -3.68 -26.44
C MET A 195 2.11 -2.70 -27.59
N MET A 196 2.91 -2.85 -28.65
CA MET A 196 2.71 -2.15 -29.91
C MET A 196 2.75 -3.11 -31.10
N GLU A 197 2.07 -2.72 -32.18
CA GLU A 197 2.16 -3.43 -33.46
C GLU A 197 3.61 -3.49 -33.95
N GLY A 198 4.02 -4.65 -34.43
CA GLY A 198 5.39 -4.94 -34.84
C GLY A 198 6.38 -5.20 -33.70
N GLU A 199 5.94 -5.34 -32.45
CA GLU A 199 6.77 -5.92 -31.37
C GLU A 199 6.70 -7.46 -31.35
N GLN A 200 7.62 -8.13 -30.65
CA GLN A 200 7.60 -9.59 -30.52
C GLN A 200 6.77 -10.07 -29.32
N ALA A 201 6.02 -11.17 -29.49
CA ALA A 201 5.18 -11.83 -28.50
C ALA A 201 5.61 -13.29 -28.26
N PHE A 202 6.20 -13.61 -27.12
CA PHE A 202 6.69 -14.96 -26.81
C PHE A 202 5.60 -15.82 -26.17
N VAL A 203 5.47 -17.08 -26.58
CA VAL A 203 4.49 -18.03 -26.01
C VAL A 203 5.20 -19.23 -25.42
N ILE A 204 4.78 -19.68 -24.23
CA ILE A 204 5.25 -20.93 -23.61
C ILE A 204 4.05 -21.83 -23.39
N HIS A 205 4.03 -23.02 -23.97
CA HIS A 205 2.80 -23.81 -24.12
C HIS A 205 3.02 -25.32 -24.23
N HIS A 206 1.93 -26.08 -24.22
CA HIS A 206 1.89 -27.52 -24.47
C HIS A 206 1.12 -27.84 -25.76
N PRO A 207 1.72 -27.64 -26.95
CA PRO A 207 1.06 -27.89 -28.24
C PRO A 207 0.78 -29.38 -28.43
N ASP A 208 -0.42 -29.71 -28.87
CA ASP A 208 -1.11 -31.01 -28.86
C ASP A 208 -1.02 -31.76 -27.52
N GLY A 209 -0.88 -31.00 -26.41
CA GLY A 209 -0.56 -31.58 -25.10
C GLY A 209 0.81 -32.27 -25.06
N ARG A 210 1.73 -31.98 -25.99
CA ARG A 210 3.09 -32.52 -25.99
C ARG A 210 3.93 -31.90 -24.87
N LEU A 211 5.21 -32.24 -24.87
CA LEU A 211 6.20 -31.63 -23.98
C LEU A 211 6.18 -30.11 -24.14
N LYS A 212 6.47 -29.39 -23.07
CA LYS A 212 6.48 -27.93 -23.07
C LYS A 212 7.42 -27.40 -24.16
N GLU A 213 6.91 -26.49 -24.96
CA GLU A 213 7.62 -25.81 -26.05
C GLU A 213 7.52 -24.29 -25.86
N ALA A 214 8.34 -23.53 -26.59
CA ALA A 214 8.31 -22.07 -26.57
C ALA A 214 8.43 -21.51 -27.98
N SER A 215 7.50 -20.65 -28.35
CA SER A 215 7.49 -19.94 -29.64
C SER A 215 8.20 -18.60 -29.45
N VAL A 216 9.36 -18.46 -30.09
CA VAL A 216 10.27 -17.32 -29.92
C VAL A 216 10.71 -16.66 -31.23
N ASP A 217 10.36 -17.27 -32.36
CA ASP A 217 10.68 -16.79 -33.70
C ASP A 217 9.39 -16.64 -34.51
N ASP A 218 9.38 -15.71 -35.47
CA ASP A 218 8.18 -15.29 -36.22
C ASP A 218 6.96 -14.94 -35.35
N THR A 219 7.24 -14.40 -34.15
CA THR A 219 6.22 -14.08 -33.18
C THR A 219 5.89 -12.58 -33.10
N ASP A 220 5.19 -12.01 -34.07
CA ASP A 220 4.94 -10.56 -34.12
C ASP A 220 3.54 -10.19 -33.65
N ILE A 221 3.43 -9.11 -32.89
CA ILE A 221 2.15 -8.45 -32.59
C ILE A 221 1.66 -7.79 -33.88
N LEU A 222 0.52 -8.24 -34.37
CA LEU A 222 -0.07 -7.81 -35.63
C LEU A 222 -1.10 -6.71 -35.40
N LYS A 223 -1.86 -6.80 -34.30
CA LYS A 223 -2.91 -5.84 -33.97
C LYS A 223 -3.21 -5.82 -32.47
N VAL A 224 -3.51 -4.65 -31.93
CA VAL A 224 -3.96 -4.48 -30.53
C VAL A 224 -5.35 -3.83 -30.50
N ASP A 225 -6.34 -4.57 -29.99
CA ASP A 225 -7.70 -4.06 -29.73
C ASP A 225 -7.90 -3.81 -28.22
N SER A 226 -9.07 -3.31 -27.80
CA SER A 226 -9.34 -3.07 -26.36
C SER A 226 -9.32 -4.37 -25.56
N ARG A 227 -9.83 -5.47 -26.14
CA ARG A 227 -10.01 -6.77 -25.47
C ARG A 227 -8.96 -7.81 -25.81
N VAL A 228 -8.51 -7.83 -27.06
CA VAL A 228 -7.68 -8.90 -27.61
C VAL A 228 -6.44 -8.35 -28.29
N VAL A 229 -5.42 -9.20 -28.38
CA VAL A 229 -4.24 -8.97 -29.21
C VAL A 229 -4.18 -10.05 -30.28
N HIS A 230 -3.91 -9.64 -31.52
CA HIS A 230 -3.59 -10.54 -32.62
C HIS A 230 -2.09 -10.60 -32.80
N TYR A 231 -1.56 -11.82 -32.92
CA TYR A 231 -0.13 -12.04 -33.09
C TYR A 231 0.16 -13.27 -33.96
N SER A 232 1.29 -13.27 -34.65
CA SER A 232 1.82 -14.48 -35.26
C SER A 232 2.60 -15.27 -34.21
N SER A 233 2.54 -16.60 -34.30
CA SER A 233 3.26 -17.54 -33.46
C SER A 233 2.88 -18.93 -33.92
N ASP A 234 3.81 -19.88 -33.86
CA ASP A 234 3.47 -21.28 -33.98
C ASP A 234 2.67 -21.70 -32.74
N THR A 235 1.40 -22.05 -32.92
CA THR A 235 0.54 -22.67 -31.90
C THR A 235 -0.24 -23.82 -32.53
N ASP A 236 -0.58 -24.82 -31.70
CA ASP A 236 -1.43 -25.95 -32.10
C ASP A 236 -2.45 -26.22 -30.99
N TYR A 237 -3.38 -27.16 -31.24
CA TYR A 237 -4.35 -27.65 -30.26
C TYR A 237 -3.71 -27.87 -28.87
N GLY A 238 -4.36 -27.58 -27.75
CA GLY A 238 -3.74 -27.72 -26.42
C GLY A 238 -2.82 -26.56 -25.99
N SER A 239 -2.51 -25.61 -26.88
CA SER A 239 -1.88 -24.32 -26.52
C SER A 239 -2.84 -23.40 -25.78
N SER A 240 -4.16 -23.63 -25.85
CA SER A 240 -5.18 -22.86 -25.13
C SER A 240 -4.84 -22.73 -23.65
N GLY A 241 -4.81 -21.50 -23.15
CA GLY A 241 -4.44 -21.17 -21.78
C GLY A 241 -2.96 -20.88 -21.57
N ALA A 242 -2.18 -20.81 -22.66
CA ALA A 242 -0.79 -20.42 -22.59
C ALA A 242 -0.62 -18.91 -22.30
N PRO A 243 0.39 -18.54 -21.49
CA PRO A 243 0.78 -17.15 -21.32
C PRO A 243 1.47 -16.62 -22.57
N VAL A 244 1.13 -15.38 -22.94
CA VAL A 244 1.80 -14.60 -23.99
C VAL A 244 2.59 -13.47 -23.33
N PHE A 245 3.89 -13.35 -23.64
CA PHE A 245 4.81 -12.38 -23.04
C PHE A 245 5.32 -11.36 -24.05
N ASN A 246 5.59 -10.13 -23.61
CA ASN A 246 6.28 -9.13 -24.44
C ASN A 246 7.83 -9.25 -24.34
N ARG A 247 8.55 -8.33 -25.00
CA ARG A 247 10.03 -8.28 -25.01
C ARG A 247 10.68 -7.97 -23.65
N GLN A 248 9.90 -7.62 -22.63
CA GLN A 248 10.35 -7.44 -21.25
C GLN A 248 10.07 -8.67 -20.38
N GLY A 249 9.36 -9.68 -20.91
CA GLY A 249 8.94 -10.85 -20.16
C GLY A 249 7.70 -10.61 -19.29
N ASN A 250 6.97 -9.52 -19.53
CA ASN A 250 5.70 -9.23 -18.87
C ASN A 250 4.58 -10.01 -19.57
N LEU A 251 3.64 -10.53 -18.78
CA LEU A 251 2.46 -11.23 -19.28
C LEU A 251 1.47 -10.21 -19.86
N ILE A 252 1.16 -10.37 -21.14
CA ILE A 252 0.33 -9.42 -21.88
C ILE A 252 -1.03 -9.99 -22.29
N ALA A 253 -1.12 -11.32 -22.52
CA ALA A 253 -2.37 -11.96 -22.89
C ALA A 253 -2.43 -13.45 -22.49
N LEU A 254 -3.65 -13.98 -22.45
CA LEU A 254 -3.99 -15.40 -22.35
C LEU A 254 -4.35 -15.92 -23.75
N HIS A 255 -3.58 -16.85 -24.30
CA HIS A 255 -3.85 -17.41 -25.63
C HIS A 255 -5.15 -18.24 -25.62
N HIS A 256 -6.08 -17.95 -26.54
CA HIS A 256 -7.40 -18.60 -26.54
C HIS A 256 -7.84 -19.18 -27.87
N ALA A 257 -7.49 -18.54 -28.99
CA ALA A 257 -8.04 -18.92 -30.29
C ALA A 257 -7.11 -18.61 -31.46
N THR A 258 -7.46 -19.17 -32.61
CA THR A 258 -6.95 -18.80 -33.94
C THR A 258 -8.08 -18.13 -34.71
N ARG A 259 -7.77 -17.09 -35.49
CA ARG A 259 -8.73 -16.34 -36.30
C ARG A 259 -8.32 -16.36 -37.77
N GLU A 260 -9.28 -16.59 -38.66
CA GLU A 260 -9.09 -16.40 -40.10
C GLU A 260 -8.90 -14.92 -40.41
N GLN A 261 -7.72 -14.58 -40.91
CA GLN A 261 -7.35 -13.23 -41.30
C GLN A 261 -6.15 -13.30 -42.25
N ASP A 262 -6.32 -12.76 -43.45
CA ASP A 262 -5.22 -12.59 -44.39
C ASP A 262 -4.25 -11.52 -43.88
N VAL A 263 -3.02 -11.93 -43.56
CA VAL A 263 -1.95 -11.05 -43.10
C VAL A 263 -0.66 -11.36 -43.85
N THR A 264 0.14 -10.33 -44.08
CA THR A 264 1.54 -10.50 -44.52
C THR A 264 2.43 -10.29 -43.30
N LEU A 265 3.19 -11.32 -42.94
CA LEU A 265 4.11 -11.31 -41.82
C LEU A 265 5.34 -10.44 -42.13
N ALA A 266 6.13 -10.11 -41.11
CA ALA A 266 7.27 -9.22 -41.24
C ALA A 266 8.39 -9.78 -42.15
N ASP A 267 8.44 -11.09 -42.33
CA ASP A 267 9.34 -11.82 -43.24
C ASP A 267 8.85 -11.83 -44.70
N GLY A 268 7.65 -11.31 -44.96
CA GLY A 268 6.99 -11.27 -46.28
C GLY A 268 6.12 -12.48 -46.61
N HIS A 269 6.04 -13.49 -45.74
CA HIS A 269 5.14 -14.63 -45.91
C HIS A 269 3.68 -14.23 -45.67
N LYS A 270 2.75 -14.87 -46.39
CA LYS A 270 1.32 -14.67 -46.19
C LYS A 270 0.76 -15.78 -45.31
N SER A 271 -0.01 -15.40 -44.30
CA SER A 271 -0.82 -16.31 -43.50
C SER A 271 -2.30 -15.96 -43.68
N ASN A 272 -3.15 -16.98 -43.68
CA ASN A 272 -4.60 -16.82 -43.67
C ASN A 272 -5.16 -16.88 -42.23
N TYR A 273 -4.28 -17.04 -41.24
CA TYR A 273 -4.63 -17.19 -39.84
C TYR A 273 -3.73 -16.36 -38.94
N VAL A 274 -4.29 -15.85 -37.85
CA VAL A 274 -3.57 -15.18 -36.77
C VAL A 274 -3.93 -15.80 -35.42
N ASN A 275 -3.03 -15.76 -34.46
CA ASN A 275 -3.36 -16.12 -33.08
C ASN A 275 -4.07 -14.96 -32.40
N GLU A 276 -4.99 -15.27 -31.51
CA GLU A 276 -5.70 -14.32 -30.69
C GLU A 276 -5.46 -14.64 -29.20
N GLY A 277 -5.11 -13.60 -28.44
CA GLY A 277 -4.97 -13.66 -26.99
C GLY A 277 -5.88 -12.65 -26.30
N ILE A 278 -6.51 -13.05 -25.20
CA ILE A 278 -7.31 -12.16 -24.35
C ILE A 278 -6.36 -11.32 -23.51
N LYS A 279 -6.47 -10.00 -23.57
CA LYS A 279 -5.59 -9.09 -22.83
C LYS A 279 -5.79 -9.23 -21.33
N ILE A 280 -4.70 -9.25 -20.57
CA ILE A 280 -4.76 -9.30 -19.10
C ILE A 280 -5.52 -8.09 -18.52
N ALA A 281 -5.35 -6.90 -19.12
CA ALA A 281 -6.09 -5.70 -18.72
C ALA A 281 -7.62 -5.86 -18.87
N ALA A 282 -8.09 -6.56 -19.92
CA ALA A 282 -9.52 -6.81 -20.11
C ALA A 282 -10.08 -7.81 -19.08
N ILE A 283 -9.31 -8.86 -18.74
CA ILE A 283 -9.66 -9.80 -17.66
C ILE A 283 -9.75 -9.06 -16.33
N ALA A 284 -8.78 -8.19 -16.04
CA ALA A 284 -8.77 -7.37 -14.82
C ALA A 284 -10.01 -6.47 -14.74
N LEU A 285 -10.41 -5.83 -15.85
CA LEU A 285 -11.58 -4.95 -15.91
C LEU A 285 -12.91 -5.69 -15.72
N ASP A 286 -13.04 -6.91 -16.26
CA ASP A 286 -14.19 -7.78 -16.01
C ASP A 286 -14.27 -8.20 -14.54
N LEU A 287 -13.15 -8.59 -13.94
CA LEU A 287 -13.07 -8.92 -12.51
C LEU A 287 -13.43 -7.71 -11.62
N GLU A 288 -13.02 -6.49 -11.99
CA GLU A 288 -13.40 -5.26 -11.28
C GLU A 288 -14.92 -5.03 -11.32
N THR A 289 -15.55 -5.32 -12.45
CA THR A 289 -17.00 -5.24 -12.61
C THR A 289 -17.70 -6.31 -11.76
N LYS A 290 -17.19 -7.55 -11.75
CA LYS A 290 -17.71 -8.66 -10.92
C LYS A 290 -17.54 -8.40 -9.43
N ALA A 291 -16.44 -7.78 -8.99
CA ALA A 291 -16.17 -7.45 -7.59
C ALA A 291 -17.14 -6.40 -6.99
N GLN A 292 -17.78 -5.60 -7.85
CA GLN A 292 -18.80 -4.61 -7.48
C GLN A 292 -20.22 -5.20 -7.37
N SER A 293 -20.42 -6.44 -7.83
CA SER A 293 -21.70 -7.14 -7.73
C SER A 293 -21.90 -7.73 -6.32
N ALA A 294 -23.12 -8.14 -5.97
CA ALA A 294 -23.38 -8.85 -4.72
C ALA A 294 -23.28 -10.37 -4.93
N GLY A 295 -22.66 -11.10 -4.00
CA GLY A 295 -22.64 -12.57 -4.00
C GLY A 295 -21.23 -13.22 -3.92
N PRO A 296 -21.16 -14.56 -4.00
CA PRO A 296 -19.89 -15.30 -3.85
C PRO A 296 -18.88 -15.02 -4.98
N GLU A 297 -19.35 -14.70 -6.18
CA GLU A 297 -18.51 -14.31 -7.32
C GLU A 297 -17.72 -13.02 -7.03
N ALA A 298 -18.31 -12.07 -6.30
CA ALA A 298 -17.64 -10.83 -5.93
C ALA A 298 -16.48 -11.06 -4.95
N ALA A 299 -16.61 -12.01 -4.03
CA ALA A 299 -15.53 -12.38 -3.11
C ALA A 299 -14.36 -13.03 -3.86
N ALA A 300 -14.66 -13.98 -4.77
CA ALA A 300 -13.65 -14.61 -5.61
C ALA A 300 -12.95 -13.59 -6.52
N ALA A 301 -13.71 -12.66 -7.11
CA ALA A 301 -13.15 -11.56 -7.90
C ALA A 301 -12.19 -10.71 -7.06
N ARG A 302 -12.57 -10.29 -5.86
CA ARG A 302 -11.68 -9.51 -4.95
C ARG A 302 -10.41 -10.27 -4.57
N GLU A 303 -10.51 -11.59 -4.35
CA GLU A 303 -9.35 -12.43 -4.08
C GLU A 303 -8.38 -12.44 -5.27
N VAL A 304 -8.88 -12.64 -6.49
CA VAL A 304 -8.04 -12.58 -7.72
C VAL A 304 -7.46 -11.17 -7.95
N LEU A 305 -8.28 -10.12 -7.81
CA LEU A 305 -7.85 -8.73 -8.00
C LEU A 305 -6.70 -8.36 -7.05
N SER A 306 -6.66 -8.93 -5.84
CA SER A 306 -5.57 -8.71 -4.86
C SER A 306 -4.19 -9.20 -5.32
N ALA A 307 -4.15 -10.09 -6.31
CA ALA A 307 -2.91 -10.59 -6.91
C ALA A 307 -2.50 -9.86 -8.20
N ILE A 308 -3.39 -9.03 -8.76
CA ILE A 308 -3.14 -8.25 -9.97
C ILE A 308 -2.60 -6.87 -9.56
N ARG A 309 -1.59 -6.37 -10.27
CA ARG A 309 -0.93 -5.09 -9.97
C ARG A 309 -1.02 -4.09 -11.12
N GLY A 310 -0.58 -2.86 -10.86
CA GLY A 310 -0.52 -1.79 -11.84
C GLY A 310 -1.84 -1.04 -12.01
N SER A 311 -1.84 -0.08 -12.94
CA SER A 311 -2.98 0.70 -13.41
C SER A 311 -3.20 0.51 -14.91
N ASP A 312 -4.43 0.78 -15.32
CA ASP A 312 -4.79 0.80 -16.73
C ASP A 312 -5.01 2.23 -17.21
N THR A 313 -4.05 2.79 -17.94
CA THR A 313 -4.18 4.13 -18.49
C THR A 313 -5.41 4.28 -19.41
N LEU A 314 -5.91 3.20 -20.02
CA LEU A 314 -7.09 3.29 -20.89
C LEU A 314 -8.37 3.58 -20.10
N THR A 315 -8.52 2.99 -18.91
CA THR A 315 -9.67 3.22 -18.02
C THR A 315 -9.41 4.21 -16.89
N GLY A 316 -8.17 4.67 -16.74
CA GLY A 316 -7.71 5.57 -15.69
C GLY A 316 -7.46 4.87 -14.36
N PHE A 317 -7.03 5.64 -13.36
CA PHE A 317 -6.59 5.08 -12.08
C PHE A 317 -7.71 4.35 -11.32
N PHE A 318 -8.99 4.67 -11.52
CA PHE A 318 -10.09 3.95 -10.85
C PHE A 318 -10.64 2.78 -11.67
N GLY A 319 -10.30 2.66 -12.96
CA GLY A 319 -10.76 1.57 -13.83
C GLY A 319 -12.28 1.45 -13.87
N ALA A 320 -12.82 0.25 -13.64
CA ALA A 320 -14.28 0.05 -13.56
C ALA A 320 -14.87 0.41 -12.18
N LEU A 321 -14.07 0.68 -11.16
CA LEU A 321 -14.58 1.08 -9.84
C LEU A 321 -15.34 2.40 -9.98
N GLY A 322 -16.58 2.49 -9.49
CA GLY A 322 -17.42 3.66 -9.75
C GLY A 322 -18.48 3.39 -10.81
N ARG A 323 -18.14 2.54 -11.77
CA ARG A 323 -18.93 2.33 -12.98
C ARG A 323 -19.81 1.10 -12.83
N ARG A 324 -21.04 1.22 -13.34
CA ARG A 324 -21.94 0.09 -13.56
C ARG A 324 -22.23 -0.01 -15.06
N PRO A 325 -21.25 -0.47 -15.86
CA PRO A 325 -21.44 -0.60 -17.29
C PRO A 325 -22.58 -1.60 -17.55
N ALA A 326 -23.65 -1.12 -18.18
CA ALA A 326 -24.70 -2.00 -18.67
C ALA A 326 -24.15 -2.88 -19.80
N GLY A 327 -24.72 -4.05 -20.01
CA GLY A 327 -24.35 -4.93 -21.12
C GLY A 327 -25.13 -6.24 -21.04
N ALA A 328 -25.52 -6.77 -22.19
CA ALA A 328 -26.24 -8.03 -22.29
C ALA A 328 -25.38 -9.24 -21.89
N ASN A 329 -24.05 -9.11 -21.93
CA ASN A 329 -23.08 -10.14 -21.59
C ASN A 329 -21.76 -9.55 -21.04
N ASP A 330 -20.86 -10.41 -20.55
CA ASP A 330 -19.54 -10.03 -19.99
C ASP A 330 -18.76 -9.16 -20.99
N LEU A 331 -18.81 -9.53 -22.27
CA LEU A 331 -18.10 -8.86 -23.35
C LEU A 331 -18.53 -7.39 -23.52
N GLU A 332 -19.84 -7.15 -23.62
CA GLU A 332 -20.40 -5.80 -23.79
C GLU A 332 -20.14 -4.94 -22.56
N ARG A 333 -20.21 -5.52 -21.35
CA ARG A 333 -19.89 -4.78 -20.11
C ARG A 333 -18.45 -4.29 -20.09
N VAL A 334 -17.49 -5.09 -20.54
CA VAL A 334 -16.07 -4.70 -20.61
C VAL A 334 -15.85 -3.56 -21.61
N VAL A 335 -16.48 -3.62 -22.80
CA VAL A 335 -16.41 -2.54 -23.80
C VAL A 335 -17.04 -1.25 -23.26
N ASN A 336 -18.19 -1.36 -22.57
CA ASN A 336 -18.85 -0.21 -21.96
C ASN A 336 -18.06 0.34 -20.76
N ALA A 337 -17.32 -0.52 -20.03
CA ALA A 337 -16.41 -0.09 -18.97
C ALA A 337 -15.24 0.73 -19.51
N TYR A 338 -14.70 0.36 -20.68
CA TYR A 338 -13.66 1.12 -21.38
C TYR A 338 -14.17 2.49 -21.82
N THR A 339 -15.38 2.57 -22.38
CA THR A 339 -15.92 3.83 -22.93
C THR A 339 -16.63 4.73 -21.89
N GLY A 340 -16.72 4.28 -20.64
CA GLY A 340 -17.59 4.78 -19.57
C GLY A 340 -17.33 6.19 -19.01
N ASP A 341 -16.66 7.08 -19.74
CA ASP A 341 -16.44 8.51 -19.39
C ASP A 341 -17.77 9.29 -19.13
N ASP A 342 -18.92 8.67 -19.43
CA ASP A 342 -20.26 9.25 -19.33
C ASP A 342 -20.95 8.92 -17.99
N ALA A 343 -20.23 8.43 -16.97
CA ALA A 343 -20.81 8.10 -15.65
C ALA A 343 -19.97 8.56 -14.44
N ASP A 344 -18.84 9.24 -14.64
CA ASP A 344 -17.99 9.70 -13.54
C ASP A 344 -17.20 10.98 -13.85
N ILE A 345 -16.71 11.64 -12.78
CA ILE A 345 -15.68 12.69 -12.82
C ILE A 345 -14.60 12.36 -11.81
N ASP A 346 -13.36 12.28 -12.28
CA ASP A 346 -12.18 12.00 -11.45
C ASP A 346 -11.45 13.29 -11.07
N VAL A 347 -11.26 13.50 -9.77
CA VAL A 347 -10.60 14.71 -9.23
C VAL A 347 -9.44 14.29 -8.32
N GLY A 348 -8.24 14.81 -8.60
CA GLY A 348 -7.07 14.60 -7.77
C GLY A 348 -6.35 15.88 -7.38
N PHE A 349 -5.56 15.80 -6.31
CA PHE A 349 -4.66 16.86 -5.87
C PHE A 349 -3.26 16.29 -5.64
N TRP A 350 -2.23 17.04 -6.03
CA TRP A 350 -0.86 16.59 -5.89
C TRP A 350 0.11 17.76 -5.65
N ASN A 351 0.90 17.65 -4.58
CA ASN A 351 2.11 18.44 -4.40
C ASN A 351 3.25 17.77 -5.19
N ILE A 352 3.71 18.40 -6.28
CA ILE A 352 4.76 17.84 -7.16
C ILE A 352 6.17 18.13 -6.60
N GLU A 353 6.28 18.97 -5.56
CA GLU A 353 7.49 19.40 -4.87
C GLU A 353 8.50 20.09 -5.82
N HIS A 354 8.96 21.30 -5.52
CA HIS A 354 10.02 21.98 -6.30
C HIS A 354 9.76 22.25 -7.81
N LEU A 355 8.60 21.88 -8.38
CA LEU A 355 8.29 22.10 -9.79
C LEU A 355 8.22 23.60 -10.14
N ALA A 356 7.92 24.46 -9.16
CA ALA A 356 7.91 25.91 -9.35
C ALA A 356 9.25 26.55 -9.76
N SER A 357 10.40 25.87 -9.59
CA SER A 357 11.72 26.51 -9.72
C SER A 357 12.77 25.76 -10.55
N ARG A 358 12.58 24.46 -10.80
CA ARG A 358 13.55 23.59 -11.48
C ARG A 358 12.90 22.58 -12.40
N TYR A 359 11.80 22.96 -13.06
CA TYR A 359 11.07 22.04 -13.93
C TYR A 359 11.80 21.73 -15.24
N ASP A 360 12.76 22.57 -15.62
CA ASP A 360 13.62 22.44 -16.80
C ASP A 360 14.92 21.66 -16.53
N GLU A 361 15.18 21.30 -15.26
CA GLU A 361 16.36 20.54 -14.85
C GLU A 361 16.04 19.04 -14.63
N GLY A 362 16.70 18.16 -15.40
CA GLY A 362 16.59 16.70 -15.23
C GLY A 362 15.31 16.08 -15.82
N THR A 363 14.99 14.85 -15.40
CA THR A 363 13.84 14.08 -15.96
C THR A 363 12.55 14.25 -15.14
N LYS A 364 12.50 15.23 -14.23
CA LYS A 364 11.39 15.38 -13.28
C LYS A 364 10.08 15.75 -13.98
N LEU A 365 10.12 16.67 -14.96
CA LEU A 365 8.95 17.05 -15.76
C LEU A 365 8.39 15.86 -16.55
N GLU A 366 9.28 15.09 -17.20
CA GLU A 366 8.90 13.90 -17.97
C GLU A 366 8.28 12.82 -17.08
N ALA A 367 8.86 12.61 -15.90
CA ALA A 367 8.36 11.65 -14.92
C ALA A 367 7.01 12.08 -14.32
N ALA A 368 6.83 13.38 -14.03
CA ALA A 368 5.54 13.91 -13.60
C ALA A 368 4.47 13.77 -14.71
N ALA A 369 4.81 14.08 -15.96
CA ALA A 369 3.92 13.89 -17.11
C ALA A 369 3.49 12.43 -17.27
N ALA A 370 4.40 11.48 -17.09
CA ALA A 370 4.10 10.05 -17.14
C ALA A 370 3.11 9.62 -16.04
N VAL A 371 3.28 10.11 -14.80
CA VAL A 371 2.35 9.82 -13.70
C VAL A 371 0.95 10.39 -13.97
N LEU A 372 0.86 11.64 -14.43
CA LEU A 372 -0.42 12.28 -14.77
C LEU A 372 -1.13 11.54 -15.91
N ALA A 373 -0.36 11.15 -16.94
CA ALA A 373 -0.89 10.40 -18.08
C ALA A 373 -1.40 9.02 -17.65
N ASP A 374 -0.69 8.31 -16.77
CA ASP A 374 -1.09 6.99 -16.27
C ASP A 374 -2.37 7.04 -15.42
N MET A 375 -2.44 8.02 -14.51
CA MET A 375 -3.58 8.17 -13.62
C MET A 375 -4.83 8.65 -14.35
N LYS A 376 -4.66 9.50 -15.37
CA LYS A 376 -5.72 9.98 -16.27
C LYS A 376 -6.97 10.48 -15.52
N LEU A 377 -6.78 11.34 -14.52
CA LEU A 377 -7.89 12.02 -13.84
C LEU A 377 -8.42 13.19 -14.68
N ASP A 378 -9.69 13.53 -14.52
CA ASP A 378 -10.31 14.60 -15.30
C ASP A 378 -9.91 15.99 -14.81
N ILE A 379 -9.69 16.15 -13.49
CA ILE A 379 -9.23 17.38 -12.86
C ILE A 379 -8.06 17.08 -11.93
N TRP A 380 -7.02 17.92 -12.01
CA TRP A 380 -5.87 17.90 -11.11
C TRP A 380 -5.69 19.27 -10.45
N GLY A 381 -5.69 19.33 -9.11
CA GLY A 381 -5.24 20.46 -8.32
C GLY A 381 -3.77 20.30 -7.93
N LEU A 382 -2.89 21.12 -8.50
CA LEU A 382 -1.44 21.02 -8.32
C LEU A 382 -0.93 22.06 -7.31
N SER A 383 0.01 21.63 -6.45
CA SER A 383 0.68 22.47 -5.45
C SER A 383 2.20 22.48 -5.64
N GLU A 384 2.84 23.56 -5.18
CA GLU A 384 4.28 23.84 -5.39
C GLU A 384 4.70 24.00 -6.86
N VAL A 385 3.81 24.60 -7.64
CA VAL A 385 4.01 24.82 -9.08
C VAL A 385 4.10 26.30 -9.42
N SER A 386 4.62 26.64 -10.61
CA SER A 386 4.55 27.98 -11.22
C SER A 386 3.74 27.93 -12.52
N PRO A 387 3.18 29.06 -13.00
CA PRO A 387 2.45 29.08 -14.25
C PRO A 387 3.24 28.56 -15.46
N ASN A 388 4.53 28.87 -15.56
CA ASN A 388 5.38 28.38 -16.66
C ASN A 388 5.63 26.88 -16.54
N ALA A 389 5.89 26.38 -15.33
CA ALA A 389 6.12 24.96 -15.08
C ALA A 389 4.90 24.10 -15.44
N VAL A 390 3.70 24.55 -15.09
CA VAL A 390 2.46 23.83 -15.42
C VAL A 390 2.18 23.87 -16.92
N ARG A 391 2.43 24.99 -17.60
CA ARG A 391 2.33 25.05 -19.07
C ARG A 391 3.29 24.07 -19.75
N ALA A 392 4.52 23.98 -19.25
CA ALA A 392 5.50 23.02 -19.74
C ALA A 392 5.04 21.58 -19.48
N LEU A 393 4.47 21.29 -18.31
CA LEU A 393 3.93 19.98 -17.95
C LEU A 393 2.77 19.56 -18.88
N VAL A 394 1.83 20.47 -19.14
CA VAL A 394 0.72 20.24 -20.08
C VAL A 394 1.24 20.00 -21.50
N SER A 395 2.24 20.77 -21.95
CA SER A 395 2.89 20.53 -23.25
C SER A 395 3.54 19.16 -23.30
N GLU A 396 4.28 18.77 -22.26
CA GLU A 396 4.96 17.47 -22.20
C GLU A 396 3.96 16.30 -22.25
N ILE A 397 2.83 16.41 -21.55
CA ILE A 397 1.74 15.42 -21.59
C ILE A 397 1.20 15.30 -23.03
N LYS A 398 0.94 16.43 -23.69
CA LYS A 398 0.46 16.47 -25.07
C LYS A 398 1.48 15.90 -26.06
N ASP A 399 2.73 16.33 -25.97
CA ASP A 399 3.78 15.98 -26.92
C ASP A 399 4.22 14.52 -26.78
N ARG A 400 4.24 14.00 -25.54
CA ARG A 400 4.67 12.62 -25.26
C ARG A 400 3.54 11.61 -25.35
N PHE A 401 2.37 11.92 -24.80
CA PHE A 401 1.26 10.96 -24.65
C PHE A 401 0.04 11.31 -25.51
N GLY A 402 -0.01 12.51 -26.11
CA GLY A 402 -1.11 12.91 -26.99
C GLY A 402 -2.39 13.32 -26.28
N GLU A 403 -2.37 13.56 -24.96
CA GLU A 403 -3.53 13.96 -24.18
C GLU A 403 -3.68 15.49 -24.10
N ASP A 404 -4.90 16.00 -24.29
CA ASP A 404 -5.21 17.42 -24.29
C ASP A 404 -5.71 17.90 -22.92
N TYR A 405 -4.80 18.49 -22.15
CA TYR A 405 -5.12 19.22 -20.93
C TYR A 405 -5.10 20.73 -21.17
N GLU A 406 -5.95 21.45 -20.46
CA GLU A 406 -5.88 22.90 -20.30
C GLU A 406 -5.56 23.23 -18.84
N CYS A 407 -5.15 24.47 -18.56
CA CYS A 407 -4.68 24.86 -17.23
C CYS A 407 -5.10 26.27 -16.84
N ALA A 408 -5.26 26.49 -15.53
CA ALA A 408 -5.55 27.78 -14.93
C ALA A 408 -4.79 27.93 -13.61
N PHE A 409 -4.52 29.18 -13.21
CA PHE A 409 -3.58 29.49 -12.13
C PHE A 409 -4.25 30.33 -11.06
N SER A 410 -3.96 30.03 -9.79
CA SER A 410 -4.46 30.85 -8.68
C SER A 410 -3.76 32.21 -8.66
N GLU A 411 -2.52 32.27 -9.14
CA GLU A 411 -1.72 33.48 -9.29
C GLU A 411 -1.11 33.52 -10.71
N PRO A 412 -1.85 33.99 -11.74
CA PRO A 412 -1.42 33.89 -13.14
C PRO A 412 -0.14 34.65 -13.47
N ASP A 413 0.14 35.71 -12.71
CA ASP A 413 1.34 36.55 -12.86
C ASP A 413 2.51 36.09 -11.96
N ALA A 414 2.41 34.93 -11.31
CA ALA A 414 3.51 34.40 -10.51
C ALA A 414 4.73 34.06 -11.39
N GLY A 415 5.88 34.64 -11.04
CA GLY A 415 7.15 34.31 -11.69
C GLY A 415 7.71 32.95 -11.25
N ASP A 416 8.69 32.45 -11.99
CA ASP A 416 9.39 31.22 -11.64
C ASP A 416 10.10 31.35 -10.28
N GLY A 417 10.08 30.27 -9.50
CA GLY A 417 10.52 30.25 -8.11
C GLY A 417 9.45 30.62 -7.08
N LYS A 418 8.37 31.32 -7.48
CA LYS A 418 7.21 31.51 -6.61
C LYS A 418 6.31 30.28 -6.71
N GLN A 419 6.34 29.44 -5.68
CA GLN A 419 5.36 28.37 -5.52
C GLN A 419 3.95 28.99 -5.53
N SER A 420 3.01 28.32 -6.17
CA SER A 420 1.57 28.65 -6.21
C SER A 420 0.77 27.36 -6.37
N THR A 421 -0.54 27.49 -6.53
CA THR A 421 -1.44 26.40 -6.89
C THR A 421 -2.02 26.63 -8.28
N ALA A 422 -2.29 25.53 -8.99
CA ALA A 422 -2.90 25.55 -10.31
C ALA A 422 -3.90 24.41 -10.44
N VAL A 423 -4.77 24.49 -11.44
CA VAL A 423 -5.58 23.36 -11.89
C VAL A 423 -5.23 23.02 -13.33
N ILE A 424 -5.23 21.74 -13.66
CA ILE A 424 -5.28 21.26 -15.04
C ILE A 424 -6.48 20.34 -15.21
N TRP A 425 -7.06 20.30 -16.40
CA TRP A 425 -8.23 19.44 -16.68
C TRP A 425 -8.24 18.93 -18.12
N ARG A 426 -8.92 17.80 -18.32
CA ARG A 426 -9.11 17.19 -19.64
C ARG A 426 -10.17 17.94 -20.44
N THR A 427 -9.75 18.54 -21.56
CA THR A 427 -10.64 19.33 -22.43
C THR A 427 -11.66 18.49 -23.20
N ALA A 428 -11.44 17.17 -23.29
CA ALA A 428 -12.40 16.25 -23.88
C ALA A 428 -13.65 16.06 -23.01
N VAL A 429 -13.53 16.23 -21.68
CA VAL A 429 -14.57 15.93 -20.69
C VAL A 429 -15.17 17.22 -20.12
N LEU A 430 -14.34 18.24 -19.87
CA LEU A 430 -14.69 19.41 -19.08
C LEU A 430 -14.34 20.73 -19.77
N ASP A 431 -15.20 21.73 -19.58
CA ASP A 431 -14.90 23.15 -19.76
C ASP A 431 -14.54 23.76 -18.41
N GLY A 432 -13.28 24.18 -18.24
CA GLY A 432 -12.76 24.81 -17.04
C GLY A 432 -12.52 26.31 -17.21
N SER A 433 -12.80 27.10 -16.18
CA SER A 433 -12.49 28.53 -16.15
C SER A 433 -12.19 29.02 -14.73
N PRO A 434 -11.32 30.04 -14.55
CA PRO A 434 -11.24 30.76 -13.29
C PRO A 434 -12.62 31.32 -12.90
N ALA A 435 -12.92 31.29 -11.61
CA ALA A 435 -14.09 31.92 -11.02
C ALA A 435 -13.65 32.89 -9.92
N GLU A 436 -14.51 33.86 -9.63
CA GLU A 436 -14.19 34.93 -8.70
C GLU A 436 -14.80 34.67 -7.33
N TRP A 437 -14.02 34.89 -6.28
CA TRP A 437 -14.57 34.89 -4.92
C TRP A 437 -15.48 36.10 -4.69
N PRO A 438 -16.54 35.96 -3.86
CA PRO A 438 -17.38 37.08 -3.44
C PRO A 438 -16.54 38.25 -2.92
N GLN A 439 -16.97 39.48 -3.20
CA GLN A 439 -16.15 40.68 -3.00
C GLN A 439 -15.72 40.86 -1.54
N GLU A 440 -16.57 40.45 -0.60
CA GLU A 440 -16.35 40.47 0.84
C GLU A 440 -15.32 39.46 1.34
N VAL A 441 -15.01 38.42 0.56
CA VAL A 441 -14.05 37.37 0.92
C VAL A 441 -12.63 37.77 0.55
N ARG A 442 -12.46 38.49 -0.57
CA ARG A 442 -11.12 38.80 -1.12
C ARG A 442 -10.16 39.45 -0.10
N PRO A 443 -10.56 40.44 0.72
CA PRO A 443 -9.67 41.02 1.73
C PRO A 443 -9.23 40.01 2.81
N LEU A 444 -10.01 38.95 3.07
CA LEU A 444 -9.68 37.93 4.05
C LEU A 444 -8.50 37.05 3.60
N PHE A 445 -8.34 36.82 2.29
CA PHE A 445 -7.20 36.05 1.78
C PHE A 445 -5.89 36.84 1.76
N GLU A 446 -5.97 38.17 1.80
CA GLU A 446 -4.80 39.05 1.94
C GLU A 446 -4.42 39.30 3.41
N MET A 447 -5.26 38.85 4.35
CA MET A 447 -5.10 39.08 5.77
C MET A 447 -3.79 38.48 6.30
N ARG A 448 -3.20 39.23 7.23
CA ARG A 448 -2.01 38.82 7.95
C ARG A 448 -2.36 38.49 9.39
N SER A 449 -1.60 37.57 9.96
CA SER A 449 -1.75 37.13 11.36
C SER A 449 -1.41 38.23 12.39
N ASP A 450 -0.92 39.39 11.95
CA ASP A 450 -0.62 40.58 12.77
C ASP A 450 -1.63 41.74 12.60
N ASP A 451 -2.75 41.53 11.90
CA ASP A 451 -3.81 42.54 11.73
C ASP A 451 -4.61 42.72 13.05
N PRO A 452 -4.91 43.97 13.47
CA PRO A 452 -5.79 44.24 14.63
C PRO A 452 -7.16 43.55 14.58
N ALA A 453 -7.69 43.27 13.39
CA ALA A 453 -8.93 42.50 13.21
C ALA A 453 -8.78 40.99 13.55
N ALA A 454 -7.54 40.51 13.75
CA ALA A 454 -7.19 39.15 14.17
C ALA A 454 -6.74 39.06 15.65
N SER A 455 -6.92 40.14 16.43
CA SER A 455 -6.32 40.32 17.76
C SER A 455 -7.05 39.60 18.92
N GLU A 456 -6.88 38.28 19.02
CA GLU A 456 -7.12 37.54 20.27
C GLU A 456 -5.98 36.58 20.66
N PHE A 457 -4.87 36.51 19.90
CA PHE A 457 -3.80 35.53 20.15
C PHE A 457 -2.38 36.12 19.96
N GLU A 458 -1.40 35.59 20.70
CA GLU A 458 0.02 35.99 20.68
C GLU A 458 0.62 36.02 19.27
N ALA A 459 1.41 37.07 19.00
CA ALA A 459 1.84 37.48 17.67
C ALA A 459 2.70 36.43 16.93
N ILE A 460 2.23 36.00 15.76
CA ILE A 460 3.04 35.36 14.71
C ILE A 460 3.02 36.28 13.48
N HIS A 461 4.17 36.64 12.91
CA HIS A 461 4.26 37.66 11.83
C HIS A 461 4.18 37.04 10.41
N GLY A 462 3.09 37.25 9.66
CA GLY A 462 3.03 36.91 8.22
C GLY A 462 1.63 36.71 7.63
N LYS A 463 1.55 36.49 6.31
CA LYS A 463 0.29 36.22 5.61
C LYS A 463 -0.34 34.92 6.12
N ILE A 464 -1.66 34.90 6.22
CA ILE A 464 -2.41 33.68 6.55
C ILE A 464 -2.38 32.72 5.36
N PHE A 465 -2.58 33.26 4.16
CA PHE A 465 -2.41 32.56 2.89
C PHE A 465 -1.16 33.07 2.18
N ASP A 466 -0.08 32.29 2.22
CA ASP A 466 1.13 32.59 1.45
C ASP A 466 0.94 32.35 -0.06
N ARG A 467 -0.08 31.56 -0.41
CA ARG A 467 -0.53 31.22 -1.76
C ARG A 467 -2.02 31.54 -1.83
N TYR A 468 -2.44 32.32 -2.82
CA TYR A 468 -3.84 32.69 -2.96
C TYR A 468 -4.70 31.44 -3.23
N PRO A 469 -5.80 31.23 -2.49
CA PRO A 469 -6.75 30.15 -2.80
C PRO A 469 -7.52 30.47 -4.09
N GLY A 470 -7.13 29.88 -5.23
CA GLY A 470 -7.85 30.04 -6.49
C GLY A 470 -9.19 29.31 -6.47
N LEU A 471 -10.23 29.92 -7.05
CA LEU A 471 -11.53 29.29 -7.29
C LEU A 471 -11.66 28.98 -8.78
N PHE A 472 -11.96 27.73 -9.12
CA PHE A 472 -12.07 27.28 -10.50
C PHE A 472 -13.41 26.59 -10.71
N ARG A 473 -14.09 26.94 -11.80
CA ARG A 473 -15.37 26.37 -12.20
C ARG A 473 -15.17 25.38 -13.33
N PHE A 474 -15.79 24.22 -13.22
CA PHE A 474 -15.77 23.16 -14.23
C PHE A 474 -17.19 22.80 -14.64
N VAL A 475 -17.41 22.63 -15.93
CA VAL A 475 -18.69 22.20 -16.51
C VAL A 475 -18.45 20.99 -17.38
N THR A 476 -19.27 19.96 -17.24
CA THR A 476 -19.19 18.81 -18.12
C THR A 476 -19.64 19.15 -19.54
N ARG A 477 -18.87 18.71 -20.54
CA ARG A 477 -19.21 18.89 -21.97
C ARG A 477 -20.32 17.96 -22.43
N LYS A 478 -20.43 16.78 -21.84
CA LYS A 478 -21.49 15.81 -22.12
C LYS A 478 -22.66 15.98 -21.14
N HIS A 479 -23.85 15.67 -21.62
CA HIS A 479 -25.09 15.74 -20.85
C HIS A 479 -25.35 14.38 -20.18
N TYR A 480 -25.44 14.38 -18.86
CA TYR A 480 -25.67 13.17 -18.05
C TYR A 480 -27.14 13.10 -17.66
N GLY A 481 -28.04 12.81 -18.61
CA GLY A 481 -29.48 12.62 -18.34
C GLY A 481 -30.27 13.88 -17.93
N ALA A 482 -29.80 14.62 -16.91
CA ALA A 482 -30.36 15.85 -16.36
C ALA A 482 -29.69 17.15 -16.86
N GLY A 483 -28.62 17.08 -17.65
CA GLY A 483 -27.93 18.25 -18.19
C GLY A 483 -26.42 18.28 -17.87
N PRO A 484 -25.73 19.41 -18.13
CA PRO A 484 -24.33 19.59 -17.77
C PRO A 484 -24.19 19.81 -16.25
N ILE A 485 -23.20 19.17 -15.64
CA ILE A 485 -22.91 19.30 -14.20
C ILE A 485 -21.86 20.38 -14.01
N THR A 486 -22.07 21.25 -13.02
CA THR A 486 -21.11 22.32 -12.66
C THR A 486 -20.49 22.03 -11.30
N LEU A 487 -19.17 22.02 -11.22
CA LEU A 487 -18.40 21.80 -9.99
C LEU A 487 -17.43 22.96 -9.78
N HIS A 488 -17.11 23.25 -8.52
CA HIS A 488 -16.07 24.22 -8.18
C HIS A 488 -14.93 23.54 -7.42
N VAL A 489 -13.69 23.78 -7.83
CA VAL A 489 -12.50 23.19 -7.22
C VAL A 489 -11.59 24.29 -6.70
N VAL A 490 -11.06 24.10 -5.49
CA VAL A 490 -10.15 25.03 -4.82
C VAL A 490 -8.89 24.29 -4.39
N PRO A 491 -7.78 24.39 -5.15
CA PRO A 491 -6.50 23.80 -4.76
C PRO A 491 -5.84 24.62 -3.65
N LEU A 492 -5.43 23.94 -2.58
CA LEU A 492 -4.88 24.54 -1.36
C LEU A 492 -3.44 24.11 -1.12
N HIS A 493 -2.62 25.07 -0.69
CA HIS A 493 -1.30 24.82 -0.10
C HIS A 493 -1.13 25.73 1.13
N LEU A 494 -1.34 25.17 2.32
CA LEU A 494 -1.30 25.92 3.59
C LEU A 494 0.09 25.91 4.24
N LYS A 495 0.33 26.81 5.19
CA LYS A 495 1.65 27.01 5.81
C LYS A 495 2.14 25.77 6.60
N ALA A 496 3.33 25.29 6.27
CA ALA A 496 4.08 24.26 7.01
C ALA A 496 4.69 24.75 8.35
N MET A 497 5.10 23.80 9.22
CA MET A 497 5.78 23.96 10.53
C MET A 497 4.86 24.26 11.75
N SER A 498 5.42 24.13 12.97
CA SER A 498 4.73 24.31 14.26
C SER A 498 4.17 25.71 14.46
N GLU A 499 4.88 26.76 14.03
CA GLU A 499 4.39 28.15 13.97
C GLU A 499 3.22 28.32 12.98
N GLY A 500 3.03 27.36 12.05
CA GLY A 500 1.97 27.35 11.05
C GLY A 500 0.62 26.88 11.57
N SER A 501 0.55 26.18 12.69
CA SER A 501 -0.71 25.63 13.25
C SER A 501 -1.75 26.72 13.52
N LEU A 502 -1.33 27.86 14.09
CA LEU A 502 -2.21 29.01 14.29
C LEU A 502 -2.75 29.55 12.96
N ARG A 503 -1.88 29.70 11.95
CA ARG A 503 -2.28 30.19 10.63
C ARG A 503 -3.20 29.21 9.92
N ARG A 504 -3.02 27.90 10.09
CA ARG A 504 -3.92 26.87 9.55
C ARG A 504 -5.30 26.92 10.21
N ARG A 505 -5.39 27.12 11.53
CA ARG A 505 -6.69 27.37 12.21
C ARG A 505 -7.38 28.65 11.74
N MET A 506 -6.61 29.72 11.51
CA MET A 506 -7.13 30.97 10.94
C MET A 506 -7.59 30.76 9.49
N ALA A 507 -6.78 30.10 8.66
CA ALA A 507 -7.11 29.75 7.28
C ALA A 507 -8.37 28.89 7.20
N SER A 508 -8.50 27.87 8.05
CA SER A 508 -9.71 27.04 8.18
C SER A 508 -10.95 27.87 8.49
N GLY A 509 -10.85 28.85 9.41
CA GLY A 509 -11.94 29.78 9.70
C GLY A 509 -12.27 30.75 8.56
N ILE A 510 -11.27 31.24 7.84
CA ILE A 510 -11.47 32.13 6.68
C ILE A 510 -12.10 31.35 5.51
N LEU A 511 -11.60 30.14 5.23
CA LEU A 511 -12.16 29.26 4.20
C LEU A 511 -13.62 28.94 4.52
N ARG A 512 -13.96 28.62 5.78
CA ARG A 512 -15.37 28.45 6.18
C ARG A 512 -16.22 29.66 5.79
N ARG A 513 -15.80 30.88 6.14
CA ARG A 513 -16.55 32.11 5.80
C ARG A 513 -16.65 32.31 4.28
N ALA A 514 -15.59 32.01 3.55
CA ALA A 514 -15.56 32.08 2.10
C ALA A 514 -16.57 31.12 1.45
N LEU A 515 -16.69 29.90 1.98
CA LEU A 515 -17.63 28.89 1.53
C LEU A 515 -19.08 29.25 1.89
N GLU A 516 -19.31 29.83 3.08
CA GLU A 516 -20.61 30.37 3.47
C GLU A 516 -21.07 31.49 2.53
N ALA A 517 -20.16 32.35 2.07
CA ALA A 517 -20.45 33.40 1.09
C ALA A 517 -20.78 32.81 -0.30
N LEU A 518 -20.00 31.85 -0.79
CA LEU A 518 -20.30 31.15 -2.05
C LEU A 518 -21.68 30.49 -2.03
N LYS A 519 -22.07 29.89 -0.91
CA LYS A 519 -23.39 29.29 -0.73
C LYS A 519 -24.52 30.32 -0.83
N GLN A 520 -24.31 31.55 -0.35
CA GLN A 520 -25.30 32.63 -0.49
C GLN A 520 -25.48 33.07 -1.95
N ASP A 521 -24.43 32.97 -2.76
CA ASP A 521 -24.44 33.22 -4.20
C ASP A 521 -24.97 32.02 -5.02
N GLY A 522 -25.43 30.95 -4.36
CA GLY A 522 -25.99 29.76 -5.02
C GLY A 522 -24.93 28.78 -5.55
N ILE A 523 -23.67 28.91 -5.13
CA ILE A 523 -22.59 27.98 -5.48
C ILE A 523 -22.46 26.94 -4.38
N GLU A 524 -22.81 25.70 -4.70
CA GLU A 524 -23.06 24.65 -3.70
C GLU A 524 -22.15 23.42 -3.83
N ASP A 525 -21.74 23.06 -5.04
CA ASP A 525 -20.89 21.89 -5.32
C ASP A 525 -19.42 22.29 -5.34
N ILE A 526 -18.74 22.13 -4.19
CA ILE A 526 -17.39 22.63 -3.96
C ILE A 526 -16.49 21.51 -3.43
N ILE A 527 -15.31 21.39 -4.03
CA ILE A 527 -14.24 20.46 -3.63
C ILE A 527 -13.01 21.28 -3.26
N LEU A 528 -12.57 21.17 -2.02
CA LEU A 528 -11.31 21.77 -1.55
C LEU A 528 -10.28 20.65 -1.42
N GLY A 529 -9.04 20.85 -1.86
CA GLY A 529 -8.03 19.83 -1.63
C GLY A 529 -6.61 20.27 -1.93
N GLY A 530 -5.64 19.49 -1.45
CA GLY A 530 -4.21 19.75 -1.61
C GLY A 530 -3.44 19.66 -0.30
N ASP A 531 -2.24 20.24 -0.28
CA ASP A 531 -1.33 20.17 0.85
C ASP A 531 -1.73 21.15 1.95
N MET A 532 -2.44 20.63 2.96
CA MET A 532 -2.89 21.43 4.09
C MET A 532 -1.84 21.51 5.21
N ASN A 533 -0.72 20.81 5.10
CA ASN A 533 0.33 20.74 6.13
C ASN A 533 -0.21 20.40 7.54
N ALA A 534 -1.34 19.70 7.61
CA ALA A 534 -2.03 19.31 8.85
C ALA A 534 -2.75 17.97 8.67
N THR A 535 -2.59 17.07 9.64
CA THR A 535 -3.40 15.85 9.71
C THR A 535 -4.80 16.19 10.22
N LEU A 536 -5.81 15.37 9.91
CA LEU A 536 -7.16 15.58 10.45
C LEU A 536 -7.18 15.51 11.98
N ALA A 537 -6.30 14.69 12.57
CA ALA A 537 -6.12 14.57 14.02
C ALA A 537 -5.51 15.81 14.71
N SER A 538 -4.90 16.74 13.95
CA SER A 538 -4.24 17.93 14.54
C SER A 538 -5.21 18.97 15.11
N GLY A 539 -6.50 18.91 14.74
CA GLY A 539 -7.51 19.92 15.07
C GLY A 539 -7.36 21.26 14.31
N ASP A 540 -6.32 21.41 13.48
CA ASP A 540 -6.07 22.66 12.74
C ASP A 540 -7.17 22.97 11.71
N LEU A 541 -7.92 21.96 11.28
CA LEU A 541 -8.95 22.03 10.24
C LEU A 541 -10.38 21.90 10.78
N ASP A 542 -10.58 21.87 12.10
CA ASP A 542 -11.90 21.56 12.70
C ASP A 542 -12.98 22.57 12.32
N ARG A 543 -12.63 23.84 12.10
CA ARG A 543 -13.60 24.85 11.65
C ARG A 543 -14.22 24.55 10.29
N LEU A 544 -13.53 23.80 9.42
CA LEU A 544 -14.07 23.28 8.17
C LEU A 544 -14.95 22.04 8.39
N LYS A 545 -14.62 21.19 9.38
CA LYS A 545 -15.47 20.03 9.73
C LYS A 545 -16.80 20.49 10.35
N ASP A 546 -16.75 21.49 11.23
CA ASP A 546 -17.90 22.05 11.94
C ASP A 546 -18.95 22.70 11.01
N SER A 547 -18.58 23.05 9.77
CA SER A 547 -19.50 23.62 8.78
C SER A 547 -20.23 22.55 7.95
N GLY A 548 -20.09 21.27 8.30
CA GLY A 548 -20.73 20.16 7.62
C GLY A 548 -20.00 19.66 6.37
N PHE A 549 -18.85 20.25 6.03
CA PHE A 549 -17.98 19.69 5.00
C PHE A 549 -17.38 18.38 5.52
N ARG A 550 -17.45 17.33 4.71
CA ARG A 550 -16.88 16.03 5.08
C ARG A 550 -15.39 16.05 4.76
N PRO A 551 -14.49 15.94 5.76
CA PRO A 551 -13.09 15.67 5.48
C PRO A 551 -12.95 14.27 4.87
N MET A 552 -12.02 14.16 3.93
CA MET A 552 -11.61 12.92 3.31
C MET A 552 -10.07 12.94 3.34
N GLY A 553 -9.49 12.39 4.40
CA GLY A 553 -8.04 12.38 4.65
C GLY A 553 -7.50 10.96 4.83
N ALA A 554 -6.17 10.82 4.91
CA ALA A 554 -5.51 9.52 5.08
C ALA A 554 -5.94 8.76 6.37
N ASP A 555 -6.48 9.47 7.35
CA ASP A 555 -7.01 8.91 8.61
C ASP A 555 -8.36 8.16 8.42
N ASP A 556 -9.11 8.42 7.33
CA ASP A 556 -10.42 7.81 7.04
C ASP A 556 -10.34 6.51 6.21
N GLU A 557 -9.12 5.93 6.06
CA GLU A 557 -8.88 4.74 5.24
C GLU A 557 -9.77 3.56 5.65
N GLN A 558 -10.08 3.40 6.94
CA GLN A 558 -10.84 2.24 7.45
C GLN A 558 -12.33 2.25 7.04
N GLU A 559 -12.89 3.40 6.70
CA GLU A 559 -14.27 3.54 6.22
C GLU A 559 -14.41 3.40 4.69
N GLY A 560 -13.30 3.12 3.99
CA GLY A 560 -13.28 3.01 2.53
C GLY A 560 -13.25 4.36 1.82
N ALA A 561 -12.83 5.43 2.51
CA ALA A 561 -13.06 6.82 2.10
C ALA A 561 -11.85 7.58 1.50
N PHE A 562 -10.73 6.93 1.14
CA PHE A 562 -9.81 7.53 0.12
C PHE A 562 -8.85 6.54 -0.59
N THR A 563 -8.35 6.84 -1.81
CA THR A 563 -7.20 6.10 -2.40
C THR A 563 -5.89 6.91 -2.34
N TYR A 564 -4.87 6.31 -1.72
CA TYR A 564 -3.48 6.77 -1.75
C TYR A 564 -2.57 5.61 -2.13
N LEU A 565 -1.40 5.90 -2.71
CA LEU A 565 -0.40 4.88 -2.99
C LEU A 565 0.23 4.45 -1.64
N LYS A 566 0.30 3.16 -1.29
CA LYS A 566 0.78 2.67 0.03
C LYS A 566 2.32 2.70 0.21
N SER A 567 2.87 3.42 1.21
CA SER A 567 4.24 3.35 1.82
C SER A 567 4.54 4.62 2.68
N PRO A 568 5.61 4.70 3.51
CA PRO A 568 5.69 5.59 4.69
C PRO A 568 6.02 7.08 4.43
N PHE A 569 5.50 7.69 3.35
CA PHE A 569 5.79 9.09 2.97
C PHE A 569 4.62 10.06 3.27
N LYS A 570 4.80 11.38 3.09
CA LYS A 570 3.98 12.48 3.68
C LYS A 570 2.58 12.68 3.05
N SER A 571 1.74 11.65 2.97
CA SER A 571 0.36 11.81 2.45
C SER A 571 -0.69 12.13 3.52
N PHE A 572 -0.33 12.14 4.80
CA PHE A 572 -1.26 12.41 5.92
C PHE A 572 -1.64 13.89 6.08
N ILE A 573 -0.92 14.78 5.41
CA ILE A 573 -1.13 16.23 5.46
C ILE A 573 -1.90 16.78 4.24
N ASP A 574 -2.07 15.94 3.22
CA ASP A 574 -2.90 16.20 2.05
C ASP A 574 -4.33 15.75 2.36
N ASN A 575 -5.33 16.62 2.14
CA ASN A 575 -6.73 16.33 2.47
C ASN A 575 -7.68 16.81 1.36
N ILE A 576 -8.83 16.15 1.18
CA ILE A 576 -9.96 16.66 0.39
C ILE A 576 -11.14 16.98 1.33
N PHE A 577 -11.86 18.08 1.08
CA PHE A 577 -13.12 18.40 1.75
C PHE A 577 -14.23 18.57 0.72
N LEU A 578 -15.35 17.88 0.94
CA LEU A 578 -16.52 17.90 0.06
C LEU A 578 -17.66 18.70 0.70
N SER A 579 -18.32 19.53 -0.10
CA SER A 579 -19.50 20.28 0.36
C SER A 579 -20.69 19.35 0.67
N PRO A 580 -21.59 19.75 1.59
CA PRO A 580 -22.78 18.96 1.93
C PRO A 580 -23.72 18.67 0.77
N ASN A 581 -23.72 19.48 -0.29
CA ASN A 581 -24.67 19.31 -1.41
C ASN A 581 -24.21 18.24 -2.41
N LEU A 582 -22.90 18.01 -2.53
CA LEU A 582 -22.35 16.84 -3.21
C LEU A 582 -22.87 15.52 -2.59
N LYS A 583 -23.27 15.53 -1.31
CA LYS A 583 -23.90 14.39 -0.60
C LYS A 583 -25.35 14.11 -1.02
N HIS A 584 -26.09 15.12 -1.49
CA HIS A 584 -27.51 14.98 -1.85
C HIS A 584 -27.73 14.56 -3.30
N THR A 585 -26.73 14.81 -4.14
CA THR A 585 -26.69 14.46 -5.57
C THR A 585 -26.11 13.06 -5.80
N PHE A 586 -25.16 12.62 -4.96
CA PHE A 586 -24.46 11.34 -5.08
C PHE A 586 -24.54 10.57 -3.75
N GLY A 587 -25.22 9.42 -3.70
CA GLY A 587 -25.54 8.69 -2.46
C GLY A 587 -24.32 8.07 -1.73
N ASP A 588 -24.53 7.53 -0.52
CA ASP A 588 -23.46 6.93 0.31
C ASP A 588 -22.72 5.74 -0.38
N ASP A 589 -23.33 5.11 -1.39
CA ASP A 589 -22.79 4.02 -2.22
C ASP A 589 -22.20 4.49 -3.58
N GLU A 590 -22.02 5.80 -3.79
CA GLU A 590 -21.61 6.41 -5.07
C GLU A 590 -20.22 7.06 -5.05
N PHE A 591 -19.61 7.14 -3.87
CA PHE A 591 -18.20 7.50 -3.73
C PHE A 591 -17.37 6.21 -3.76
N LEU A 592 -16.92 5.81 -4.95
CA LEU A 592 -16.08 4.63 -5.11
C LEU A 592 -14.61 5.00 -4.97
N VAL A 593 -14.07 4.62 -3.82
CA VAL A 593 -12.94 5.30 -3.21
C VAL A 593 -11.78 4.34 -2.87
N VAL A 594 -11.80 3.12 -3.41
CA VAL A 594 -10.84 2.06 -3.06
C VAL A 594 -10.19 1.43 -4.30
N ALA A 595 -9.10 2.01 -4.78
CA ALA A 595 -8.12 1.36 -5.68
C ALA A 595 -6.86 0.93 -4.90
N ARG A 596 -7.08 0.31 -3.72
CA ARG A 596 -6.03 -0.10 -2.74
C ARG A 596 -5.00 -1.10 -3.28
N ASP A 597 -5.32 -1.78 -4.36
CA ASP A 597 -4.52 -2.81 -5.05
C ASP A 597 -3.74 -2.25 -6.26
N ARG A 598 -3.91 -0.96 -6.59
CA ARG A 598 -3.21 -0.33 -7.71
C ARG A 598 -1.88 0.27 -7.28
N GLU A 599 -0.87 0.04 -8.11
CA GLU A 599 0.50 0.51 -7.91
C GLU A 599 0.95 1.30 -9.14
N ILE A 600 1.66 2.40 -8.92
CA ILE A 600 2.38 3.13 -9.98
C ILE A 600 3.87 2.98 -9.67
N GLY A 601 4.64 2.51 -10.65
CA GLY A 601 6.04 2.13 -10.46
C GLY A 601 6.93 3.31 -10.05
N ASP A 602 7.75 3.12 -9.01
CA ASP A 602 8.92 3.92 -8.56
C ASP A 602 8.83 5.48 -8.52
N PHE A 603 7.65 6.09 -8.69
CA PHE A 603 7.50 7.55 -8.82
C PHE A 603 7.92 8.34 -7.57
N VAL A 604 7.77 7.79 -6.36
CA VAL A 604 8.19 8.48 -5.11
C VAL A 604 9.71 8.58 -5.00
N LYS A 605 10.46 7.66 -5.62
CA LYS A 605 11.93 7.69 -5.56
C LYS A 605 12.53 8.77 -6.47
N THR A 606 11.77 9.27 -7.43
CA THR A 606 12.29 10.12 -8.52
C THR A 606 11.53 11.43 -8.75
N VAL A 607 10.30 11.57 -8.25
CA VAL A 607 9.41 12.70 -8.59
C VAL A 607 9.00 13.56 -7.40
N SER A 608 8.30 13.01 -6.39
CA SER A 608 7.81 13.80 -5.24
C SER A 608 7.75 12.96 -3.97
N ASP A 609 8.03 13.57 -2.80
CA ASP A 609 7.82 12.96 -1.48
C ASP A 609 6.34 12.96 -1.03
N HIS A 610 5.47 13.68 -1.76
CA HIS A 610 4.01 13.62 -1.65
C HIS A 610 3.42 12.68 -2.69
N ARG A 611 2.42 11.90 -2.28
CA ARG A 611 1.63 11.04 -3.18
C ARG A 611 0.31 11.73 -3.51
N PRO A 612 -0.17 11.63 -4.76
CA PRO A 612 -1.46 12.18 -5.13
C PRO A 612 -2.60 11.66 -4.25
N ILE A 613 -3.54 12.56 -3.95
CA ILE A 613 -4.82 12.22 -3.34
C ILE A 613 -5.93 12.38 -4.40
N MET A 614 -6.80 11.39 -4.61
CA MET A 614 -7.86 11.42 -5.63
C MET A 614 -9.19 10.80 -5.21
N ILE A 615 -10.27 11.27 -5.82
CA ILE A 615 -11.65 10.78 -5.70
C ILE A 615 -12.29 10.61 -7.07
N ARG A 616 -13.23 9.67 -7.15
CA ARG A 616 -14.18 9.54 -8.25
C ARG A 616 -15.58 9.95 -7.78
N LEU A 617 -16.23 10.81 -8.55
CA LEU A 617 -17.63 11.18 -8.38
C LEU A 617 -18.48 10.40 -9.39
N ALA A 618 -19.28 9.43 -8.95
CA ALA A 618 -20.17 8.69 -9.85
C ALA A 618 -21.44 9.51 -10.16
N LEU A 619 -21.71 9.79 -11.42
CA LEU A 619 -22.82 10.62 -11.88
C LEU A 619 -24.07 9.73 -12.17
N ARG A 620 -25.00 9.59 -11.22
CA ARG A 620 -26.23 8.76 -11.38
C ARG A 620 -27.50 9.60 -11.69
N GLU A 621 -28.46 9.02 -12.40
CA GLU A 621 -29.88 9.46 -12.37
C GLU A 621 -30.63 8.76 -11.22
N ARG A 622 -31.54 9.47 -10.53
CA ARG A 622 -32.39 8.88 -9.46
C ARG A 622 -33.39 7.88 -10.04
N PRO A 623 -33.64 6.73 -9.38
CA PRO A 623 -34.88 5.97 -9.60
C PRO A 623 -36.09 6.84 -9.27
N SER A 624 -37.21 6.61 -9.95
CA SER A 624 -38.48 7.25 -9.59
C SER A 624 -38.90 6.85 -8.17
N ALA A 625 -39.68 7.71 -7.51
CA ALA A 625 -40.18 7.44 -6.16
C ALA A 625 -41.02 6.15 -6.07
N GLU A 626 -41.61 5.69 -7.19
CA GLU A 626 -42.33 4.42 -7.30
C GLU A 626 -41.38 3.21 -7.33
N GLU A 627 -40.25 3.28 -8.06
CA GLU A 627 -39.26 2.19 -8.12
C GLU A 627 -38.52 1.99 -6.79
N ALA A 628 -38.29 3.07 -6.04
CA ALA A 628 -37.72 3.02 -4.70
C ALA A 628 -38.70 2.39 -3.68
N ALA A 629 -40.01 2.54 -3.89
CA ALA A 629 -41.03 1.94 -3.04
C ALA A 629 -41.19 0.43 -3.32
N ASP A 630 -41.13 0.01 -4.58
CA ASP A 630 -41.20 -1.41 -4.96
C ASP A 630 -39.97 -2.22 -4.51
N ALA A 631 -38.77 -1.63 -4.56
CA ALA A 631 -37.55 -2.28 -4.08
C ALA A 631 -37.50 -2.41 -2.52
N ALA A 632 -38.16 -1.50 -1.81
CA ALA A 632 -38.27 -1.55 -0.34
C ALA A 632 -39.33 -2.56 0.15
N LEU A 633 -40.25 -2.98 -0.72
CA LEU A 633 -41.36 -3.89 -0.42
C LEU A 633 -41.09 -5.32 -0.94
N GLY A 634 -39.90 -5.87 -0.64
CA GLY A 634 -39.79 -7.32 -0.49
C GLY A 634 -40.65 -7.77 0.71
N PRO A 635 -41.14 -9.03 0.77
CA PRO A 635 -42.18 -9.43 1.72
C PRO A 635 -41.70 -9.31 3.17
N LEU A 636 -41.98 -8.17 3.78
CA LEU A 636 -41.65 -7.85 5.16
C LEU A 636 -42.78 -8.35 6.07
N ASP A 637 -42.41 -9.27 6.95
CA ASP A 637 -43.23 -9.75 8.06
C ASP A 637 -43.36 -8.62 9.11
N VAL A 638 -44.44 -7.85 8.98
CA VAL A 638 -44.75 -6.65 9.76
C VAL A 638 -44.80 -6.93 11.27
N ASP A 639 -45.11 -8.17 11.66
CA ASP A 639 -45.22 -8.56 13.07
C ASP A 639 -43.83 -8.58 13.75
N ARG A 640 -42.78 -8.99 13.04
CA ARG A 640 -41.39 -8.96 13.54
C ARG A 640 -40.83 -7.55 13.73
N LEU A 641 -41.28 -6.60 12.92
CA LEU A 641 -40.83 -5.21 13.01
C LEU A 641 -41.46 -4.50 14.21
N LEU A 642 -42.74 -4.79 14.48
CA LEU A 642 -43.48 -4.23 15.61
C LEU A 642 -42.98 -4.74 16.96
N ASP A 643 -42.60 -6.01 17.06
CA ASP A 643 -42.00 -6.57 18.28
C ASP A 643 -40.65 -5.91 18.64
N ARG A 644 -39.86 -5.58 17.62
CA ARG A 644 -38.53 -4.95 17.78
C ARG A 644 -38.65 -3.48 18.21
N ILE A 645 -39.58 -2.74 17.59
CA ILE A 645 -39.88 -1.34 17.96
C ILE A 645 -40.44 -1.25 19.38
N GLN A 646 -41.25 -2.23 19.81
CA GLN A 646 -41.78 -2.27 21.18
C GLN A 646 -40.73 -2.66 22.23
N GLN A 647 -39.71 -3.45 21.86
CA GLN A 647 -38.58 -3.75 22.74
C GLN A 647 -37.65 -2.54 22.89
N ASP A 648 -37.36 -1.82 21.80
CA ASP A 648 -36.47 -0.64 21.81
C ASP A 648 -37.10 0.55 22.55
N ALA A 649 -38.42 0.74 22.43
CA ALA A 649 -39.16 1.79 23.15
C ALA A 649 -39.21 1.56 24.67
N ARG A 650 -39.03 0.32 25.15
CA ARG A 650 -38.94 -0.02 26.58
C ARG A 650 -37.54 0.20 27.16
N ALA A 651 -36.49 0.16 26.35
CA ALA A 651 -35.12 0.44 26.77
C ALA A 651 -34.85 1.95 26.94
N ALA A 652 -35.54 2.81 26.19
CA ALA A 652 -35.33 4.27 26.16
C ALA A 652 -35.99 5.06 27.32
N ARG A 653 -36.62 4.41 28.31
CA ARG A 653 -37.25 5.07 29.47
C ARG A 653 -36.67 4.62 30.81
N ARG A 654 -35.44 5.06 31.11
CA ARG A 654 -34.97 5.23 32.50
C ARG A 654 -34.26 6.58 32.65
N PRO A 655 -34.55 7.38 33.68
CA PRO A 655 -33.99 8.72 33.81
C PRO A 655 -32.52 8.66 34.23
N SER A 656 -31.76 9.62 33.70
CA SER A 656 -30.38 9.94 34.04
C SER A 656 -30.23 10.20 35.54
N ALA A 657 -29.38 9.40 36.19
CA ALA A 657 -28.90 9.69 37.54
C ALA A 657 -27.64 10.56 37.47
N SER A 658 -27.56 11.54 38.36
CA SER A 658 -26.44 12.46 38.54
C SER A 658 -25.09 11.74 38.77
N PRO A 659 -23.96 12.35 38.38
CA PRO A 659 -22.65 11.69 38.44
C PRO A 659 -22.12 11.66 39.87
N GLY A 660 -21.89 10.45 40.37
CA GLY A 660 -21.17 10.24 41.63
C GLY A 660 -21.05 8.77 42.00
N ALA A 661 -19.79 8.28 42.08
CA ALA A 661 -19.33 7.12 42.87
C ALA A 661 -18.96 5.77 42.17
N THR A 662 -18.41 5.73 40.95
CA THR A 662 -17.88 4.45 40.38
C THR A 662 -16.44 4.47 39.83
N GLY A 663 -15.71 5.58 39.84
CA GLY A 663 -14.30 5.59 39.38
C GLY A 663 -14.11 5.36 37.87
N GLN A 664 -15.19 5.43 37.08
CA GLN A 664 -15.16 5.42 35.62
C GLN A 664 -15.01 6.85 35.08
N ILE A 665 -14.35 7.01 33.94
CA ILE A 665 -14.22 8.29 33.21
C ILE A 665 -14.97 8.23 31.88
N THR A 666 -15.31 9.37 31.29
CA THR A 666 -15.86 9.42 29.92
C THR A 666 -14.74 9.22 28.89
N PHE A 667 -15.10 8.79 27.67
CA PHE A 667 -14.14 8.70 26.58
C PHE A 667 -13.49 10.05 26.24
N GLU A 668 -14.25 11.14 26.30
CA GLU A 668 -13.73 12.50 26.14
C GLU A 668 -12.65 12.85 27.19
N GLU A 669 -12.85 12.44 28.44
CA GLU A 669 -11.87 12.64 29.51
C GLU A 669 -10.60 11.81 29.29
N LEU A 670 -10.74 10.56 28.81
CA LEU A 670 -9.60 9.75 28.41
C LEU A 670 -8.84 10.39 27.23
N LYS A 671 -9.55 10.89 26.21
CA LYS A 671 -8.95 11.62 25.08
C LYS A 671 -8.19 12.85 25.55
N ARG A 672 -8.74 13.61 26.50
CA ARG A 672 -8.06 14.76 27.11
C ARG A 672 -6.78 14.36 27.83
N MET A 673 -6.82 13.29 28.63
CA MET A 673 -5.64 12.78 29.34
C MET A 673 -4.56 12.29 28.38
N LEU A 674 -4.97 11.61 27.31
CA LEU A 674 -4.10 11.16 26.24
C LEU A 674 -3.44 12.36 25.54
N SER A 675 -4.22 13.35 25.13
CA SER A 675 -3.75 14.51 24.36
C SER A 675 -2.94 15.53 25.17
N ASP A 676 -2.85 15.38 26.49
CA ASP A 676 -2.05 16.23 27.36
C ASP A 676 -0.73 15.51 27.75
N PRO A 677 0.43 15.89 27.17
CA PRO A 677 1.72 15.28 27.45
C PRO A 677 2.18 15.42 28.91
N SER A 678 1.59 16.35 29.68
CA SER A 678 1.92 16.58 31.09
C SER A 678 1.26 15.59 32.05
N VAL A 679 0.20 14.89 31.61
CA VAL A 679 -0.45 13.84 32.39
C VAL A 679 0.47 12.62 32.42
N PRO A 680 0.87 12.07 33.58
CA PRO A 680 1.73 10.89 33.63
C PRO A 680 1.05 9.65 33.03
N ASP A 681 1.80 8.83 32.30
CA ASP A 681 1.27 7.63 31.63
C ASP A 681 0.66 6.63 32.64
N ALA A 682 1.21 6.56 33.86
CA ALA A 682 0.66 5.80 34.99
C ALA A 682 -0.77 6.21 35.41
N LYS A 683 -1.22 7.45 35.11
CA LYS A 683 -2.60 7.88 35.33
C LYS A 683 -3.55 7.44 34.21
N ILE A 684 -3.02 7.19 33.02
CA ILE A 684 -3.79 6.80 31.82
C ILE A 684 -3.94 5.28 31.77
N ARG A 685 -2.87 4.55 32.10
CA ARG A 685 -2.77 3.08 32.11
C ARG A 685 -3.98 2.36 32.73
N PRO A 686 -4.58 2.81 33.85
CA PRO A 686 -5.72 2.13 34.46
C PRO A 686 -6.99 2.12 33.59
N TYR A 687 -7.06 2.92 32.53
CA TYR A 687 -8.23 3.06 31.64
C TYR A 687 -8.02 2.37 30.28
N LEU A 688 -6.93 1.61 30.14
CA LEU A 688 -6.52 0.97 28.89
C LEU A 688 -6.46 -0.55 29.08
N GLN A 689 -6.81 -1.29 28.03
CA GLN A 689 -6.65 -2.73 27.91
C GLN A 689 -5.95 -3.10 26.60
N VAL A 690 -5.48 -4.34 26.47
CA VAL A 690 -4.91 -4.84 25.22
C VAL A 690 -6.02 -5.35 24.32
N SER A 691 -5.98 -4.97 23.04
CA SER A 691 -6.95 -5.43 22.04
C SER A 691 -6.79 -6.94 21.78
N PRO A 692 -7.90 -7.71 21.66
CA PRO A 692 -7.84 -9.13 21.34
C PRO A 692 -7.44 -9.42 19.88
N ARG A 693 -7.22 -8.39 19.06
CA ARG A 693 -6.83 -8.48 17.65
C ARG A 693 -5.35 -8.89 17.49
N ASP A 694 -5.03 -9.53 16.37
CA ASP A 694 -3.65 -9.86 16.01
C ASP A 694 -2.80 -8.58 15.90
N HIS A 695 -1.62 -8.60 16.51
CA HIS A 695 -0.71 -7.46 16.57
C HIS A 695 0.73 -7.90 16.30
N ALA A 696 1.55 -6.97 15.81
CA ALA A 696 2.96 -7.23 15.51
C ALA A 696 3.71 -7.68 16.78
N PRO A 697 4.74 -8.55 16.66
CA PRO A 697 5.51 -9.01 17.80
C PRO A 697 6.05 -7.86 18.64
N PHE A 698 5.86 -7.95 19.96
CA PHE A 698 6.31 -6.96 20.94
C PHE A 698 5.70 -5.55 20.79
N SER A 699 4.69 -5.36 19.93
CA SER A 699 3.96 -4.10 19.75
C SER A 699 2.46 -4.30 19.98
N PRO A 700 2.01 -4.50 21.23
CA PRO A 700 0.60 -4.70 21.52
C PRO A 700 -0.26 -3.49 21.15
N ILE A 701 -1.44 -3.75 20.61
CA ILE A 701 -2.45 -2.73 20.34
C ILE A 701 -3.21 -2.48 21.65
N VAL A 702 -3.32 -1.20 22.03
CA VAL A 702 -3.96 -0.77 23.28
C VAL A 702 -5.24 -0.01 22.95
N GLU A 703 -6.32 -0.35 23.65
CA GLU A 703 -7.67 0.23 23.49
C GLU A 703 -8.25 0.67 24.85
N PRO A 704 -9.24 1.59 24.90
CA PRO A 704 -9.94 1.93 26.14
C PRO A 704 -10.59 0.71 26.80
N ASP A 705 -10.42 0.57 28.11
CA ASP A 705 -11.09 -0.48 28.90
C ASP A 705 -12.59 -0.14 29.02
N PRO A 706 -13.50 -0.93 28.41
CA PRO A 706 -14.94 -0.65 28.41
C PRO A 706 -15.58 -0.78 29.80
N THR A 707 -14.87 -1.37 30.77
CA THR A 707 -15.31 -1.44 32.17
C THR A 707 -14.97 -0.18 32.97
N ARG A 708 -14.03 0.64 32.47
CA ARG A 708 -13.52 1.84 33.16
C ARG A 708 -13.74 3.13 32.39
N VAL A 709 -14.07 3.04 31.10
CA VAL A 709 -14.32 4.16 30.20
C VAL A 709 -15.76 4.07 29.68
N ILE A 710 -16.55 5.09 29.97
CA ILE A 710 -17.92 5.22 29.48
C ILE A 710 -17.84 5.72 28.04
N MET A 711 -18.34 4.91 27.11
CA MET A 711 -18.34 5.16 25.68
C MET A 711 -19.75 4.96 25.12
N ASP A 712 -20.23 5.93 24.35
CA ASP A 712 -21.47 5.80 23.56
C ASP A 712 -21.25 5.02 22.24
N GLN A 713 -22.27 4.94 21.38
CA GLN A 713 -22.15 4.22 20.10
C GLN A 713 -21.21 4.90 19.12
N ILE A 714 -21.08 6.23 19.16
CA ILE A 714 -20.21 7.01 18.28
C ILE A 714 -18.76 6.86 18.76
N ASP A 715 -18.53 6.96 20.07
CA ASP A 715 -17.23 6.74 20.71
C ASP A 715 -16.67 5.33 20.41
N ARG A 716 -17.54 4.31 20.36
CA ARG A 716 -17.14 2.92 20.03
C ARG A 716 -16.69 2.79 18.59
N VAL A 717 -17.36 3.46 17.66
CA VAL A 717 -16.96 3.51 16.25
C VAL A 717 -15.64 4.29 16.10
N GLU A 718 -15.49 5.41 16.80
CA GLU A 718 -14.24 6.20 16.83
C GLU A 718 -13.06 5.37 17.36
N VAL A 719 -13.27 4.60 18.43
CA VAL A 719 -12.25 3.69 19.00
C VAL A 719 -11.91 2.55 18.06
N GLU A 720 -12.90 1.95 17.39
CA GLU A 720 -12.67 0.89 16.40
C GLU A 720 -11.84 1.39 15.21
N SER A 721 -12.08 2.62 14.75
CA SER A 721 -11.33 3.30 13.69
C SER A 721 -9.92 3.74 14.13
N ALA A 722 -9.71 4.04 15.42
CA ALA A 722 -8.42 4.48 15.98
C ALA A 722 -7.44 3.33 16.32
N MET A 723 -7.78 2.05 16.11
CA MET A 723 -7.04 0.86 16.58
C MET A 723 -5.71 0.53 15.87
N ASN A 724 -4.83 1.52 15.74
CA ASN A 724 -3.38 1.35 15.54
C ASN A 724 -2.60 2.49 16.28
N TRP A 725 -3.13 2.96 17.41
CA TRP A 725 -2.70 4.21 18.05
C TRP A 725 -1.55 4.07 19.06
N GLY A 726 -1.47 3.00 19.86
CA GLY A 726 -0.66 2.95 21.09
C GLY A 726 0.82 3.36 20.97
N ASN A 727 1.55 2.76 20.02
CA ASN A 727 2.99 3.04 19.82
C ASN A 727 3.21 4.46 19.26
N ARG A 728 2.38 4.88 18.29
CA ARG A 728 2.42 6.22 17.67
C ARG A 728 2.11 7.32 18.68
N PHE A 729 1.12 7.08 19.54
CA PHE A 729 0.71 8.03 20.57
C PHE A 729 1.75 8.18 21.67
N SER A 730 2.37 7.07 22.09
CA SER A 730 3.47 7.09 23.05
C SER A 730 4.68 7.87 22.50
N ARG A 731 5.03 7.68 21.20
CA ARG A 731 6.06 8.49 20.51
C ARG A 731 5.71 9.97 20.51
N TRP A 732 4.49 10.31 20.08
CA TRP A 732 4.03 11.69 20.02
C TRP A 732 4.07 12.38 21.38
N ARG A 733 3.59 11.73 22.45
CA ARG A 733 3.63 12.30 23.81
C ARG A 733 5.06 12.57 24.27
N ARG A 734 5.99 11.63 24.03
CA ARG A 734 7.42 11.81 24.35
C ARG A 734 8.05 12.94 23.56
N GLU A 735 7.72 13.06 22.28
CA GLU A 735 8.14 14.18 21.44
C GLU A 735 7.63 15.54 21.97
N GLN A 736 6.35 15.63 22.33
CA GLN A 736 5.82 16.86 22.90
C GLN A 736 6.49 17.22 24.24
N ARG A 737 6.71 16.23 25.13
CA ARG A 737 7.45 16.45 26.38
C ARG A 737 8.87 16.94 26.12
N PHE A 738 9.56 16.35 25.14
CA PHE A 738 10.90 16.78 24.72
C PHE A 738 10.89 18.23 24.24
N GLU A 739 10.01 18.59 23.32
CA GLU A 739 9.91 19.94 22.75
C GLU A 739 9.54 20.98 23.82
N GLN A 740 8.60 20.66 24.71
CA GLN A 740 8.23 21.50 25.85
C GLN A 740 9.44 21.77 26.76
N ARG A 741 10.20 20.74 27.14
CA ARG A 741 11.37 20.87 28.02
C ARG A 741 12.54 21.59 27.33
N LEU A 742 12.71 21.37 26.02
CA LEU A 742 13.72 22.07 25.22
C LEU A 742 13.39 23.56 25.05
N ASN A 743 12.11 23.91 24.92
CA ASN A 743 11.63 25.30 24.84
C ASN A 743 11.69 25.99 26.20
N ALA A 744 11.38 25.29 27.29
CA ALA A 744 11.56 25.77 28.66
C ALA A 744 13.04 25.87 29.09
N ASN A 745 13.98 25.48 28.22
CA ASN A 745 15.41 25.50 28.45
C ASN A 745 15.85 24.71 29.71
N ASP A 746 15.21 23.55 29.94
CA ASP A 746 15.53 22.64 31.05
C ASP A 746 17.04 22.32 31.07
N PRO A 747 17.77 22.57 32.19
CA PRO A 747 19.22 22.46 32.23
C PRO A 747 19.75 21.01 32.20
N LYS A 748 18.88 20.00 32.31
CA LYS A 748 19.31 18.59 32.33
C LYS A 748 19.98 18.17 31.01
N PRO A 749 20.87 17.16 31.03
CA PRO A 749 21.54 16.68 29.82
C PRO A 749 20.55 16.10 28.81
N ILE A 750 20.82 16.32 27.52
CA ILE A 750 19.95 15.87 26.43
C ILE A 750 20.42 14.51 25.93
N LEU A 751 19.49 13.55 25.80
CA LEU A 751 19.76 12.24 25.22
C LEU A 751 18.99 12.08 23.91
N LEU A 752 19.62 11.44 22.94
CA LEU A 752 18.91 10.87 21.80
C LEU A 752 18.89 9.34 21.96
N VAL A 753 17.73 8.73 21.78
CA VAL A 753 17.52 7.30 21.98
C VAL A 753 16.93 6.68 20.72
N GLU A 754 17.55 5.61 20.24
CA GLU A 754 17.06 4.73 19.19
C GLU A 754 16.93 3.32 19.74
N GLY A 755 15.82 2.61 19.51
CA GLY A 755 15.77 1.23 19.93
C GLY A 755 14.43 0.51 19.97
N ASP A 756 14.49 -0.73 20.43
CA ASP A 756 13.38 -1.69 20.51
C ASP A 756 12.48 -1.51 21.76
N SER A 757 11.70 -2.55 22.09
CA SER A 757 10.69 -2.53 23.16
C SER A 757 11.24 -2.30 24.58
N TRP A 758 12.55 -2.40 24.79
CA TRP A 758 13.19 -2.03 26.07
C TRP A 758 13.40 -0.53 26.23
N PHE A 759 13.35 0.25 25.13
CA PHE A 759 13.38 1.71 25.10
C PHE A 759 12.04 2.34 24.77
N GLN A 760 11.13 1.58 24.17
CA GLN A 760 9.77 2.03 23.98
C GLN A 760 8.78 0.88 23.94
N PHE A 761 8.05 0.72 25.04
CA PHE A 761 6.85 -0.13 25.10
C PHE A 761 5.60 0.78 25.10
N PRO A 762 4.46 0.34 24.55
CA PRO A 762 3.20 1.07 24.70
C PRO A 762 2.88 1.31 26.18
N LEU A 763 2.02 2.30 26.49
CA LEU A 763 1.65 2.87 27.82
C LEU A 763 1.39 1.89 29.00
N LEU A 764 1.48 0.58 28.78
CA LEU A 764 1.31 -0.53 29.70
C LEU A 764 2.48 -0.72 30.69
N ILE A 765 3.72 -0.37 30.31
CA ILE A 765 4.91 -0.54 31.16
C ILE A 765 5.75 0.74 31.11
N ASP A 766 6.10 1.31 32.27
CA ASP A 766 7.19 2.28 32.36
C ASP A 766 8.54 1.58 32.09
N GLU A 767 9.15 1.83 30.94
CA GLU A 767 10.40 1.16 30.53
C GLU A 767 11.64 2.03 30.84
N VAL A 768 12.83 1.63 30.36
CA VAL A 768 14.10 2.28 30.67
C VAL A 768 14.07 3.80 30.42
N VAL A 769 13.57 4.27 29.29
CA VAL A 769 13.48 5.69 28.93
C VAL A 769 12.53 6.44 29.87
N ASP A 770 11.37 5.87 30.22
CA ASP A 770 10.45 6.47 31.20
C ASP A 770 11.13 6.68 32.57
N HIS A 771 11.96 5.71 33.00
CA HIS A 771 12.74 5.83 34.24
C HIS A 771 13.93 6.79 34.15
N LEU A 772 14.37 7.14 32.93
CA LEU A 772 15.41 8.13 32.67
C LEU A 772 14.87 9.55 32.48
N ASP A 773 13.60 9.71 32.09
CA ASP A 773 12.99 11.02 31.78
C ASP A 773 13.06 12.02 32.95
N GLY A 774 13.07 11.52 34.19
CA GLY A 774 13.27 12.34 35.39
C GLY A 774 14.66 13.02 35.47
N ASP A 775 15.70 12.42 34.91
CA ASP A 775 17.09 12.86 35.05
C ASP A 775 17.65 13.53 33.78
N PHE A 776 17.00 13.31 32.64
CA PHE A 776 17.44 13.75 31.32
C PHE A 776 16.32 14.44 30.55
N VAL A 777 16.66 15.12 29.45
CA VAL A 777 15.70 15.56 28.43
C VAL A 777 15.86 14.65 27.23
N ILE A 778 14.87 13.84 26.90
CA ILE A 778 15.06 12.69 26.01
C ILE A 778 14.28 12.86 24.71
N ARG A 779 14.97 12.81 23.57
CA ARG A 779 14.38 12.60 22.25
C ARG A 779 14.42 11.11 21.96
N CYS A 780 13.25 10.46 21.97
CA CYS A 780 13.14 9.02 21.72
C CYS A 780 12.58 8.77 20.31
N LEU A 781 13.34 8.02 19.51
CA LEU A 781 12.97 7.55 18.17
C LEU A 781 12.57 6.07 18.16
N GLY A 782 12.79 5.37 19.28
CA GLY A 782 12.55 3.94 19.36
C GLY A 782 11.10 3.54 19.07
N ALA A 783 10.91 2.26 18.77
CA ALA A 783 9.62 1.66 18.54
C ALA A 783 9.61 0.20 19.02
N ALA A 784 8.52 -0.19 19.69
CA ALA A 784 8.33 -1.57 20.10
C ALA A 784 8.34 -2.51 18.87
N GLY A 785 9.13 -3.58 18.93
CA GLY A 785 9.26 -4.57 17.84
C GLY A 785 10.25 -4.23 16.73
N ASP A 786 11.02 -3.13 16.85
CA ASP A 786 11.97 -2.76 15.81
C ASP A 786 13.23 -3.65 15.78
N THR A 787 13.81 -3.88 14.59
CA THR A 787 14.94 -4.80 14.39
C THR A 787 16.21 -4.05 14.00
N ALA A 788 17.37 -4.67 14.21
CA ALA A 788 18.64 -4.06 13.79
C ALA A 788 18.70 -3.77 12.28
N ASP A 789 18.04 -4.59 11.46
CA ASP A 789 17.97 -4.38 10.00
C ASP A 789 17.21 -3.11 9.63
N ASN A 790 16.05 -2.92 10.26
CA ASN A 790 15.17 -1.78 10.00
C ASN A 790 15.89 -0.46 10.30
N MET A 791 16.54 -0.37 11.45
CA MET A 791 17.29 0.82 11.89
C MET A 791 18.43 1.18 10.92
N ILE A 792 18.94 0.25 10.12
CA ILE A 792 20.20 0.42 9.38
C ILE A 792 20.03 0.49 7.87
N HIS A 793 19.08 -0.28 7.33
CA HIS A 793 18.89 -0.43 5.89
C HIS A 793 17.60 0.20 5.39
N ARG A 794 16.58 0.32 6.23
CA ARG A 794 15.24 0.70 5.78
C ARG A 794 14.86 2.13 6.19
N ASP A 795 15.27 2.59 7.38
CA ASP A 795 14.93 3.95 7.86
C ASP A 795 15.89 4.49 8.95
N PRO A 796 17.07 5.05 8.60
CA PRO A 796 18.04 5.57 9.58
C PRO A 796 17.62 6.95 10.13
N GLU A 797 16.44 7.05 10.75
CA GLU A 797 15.86 8.29 11.29
C GLU A 797 16.82 8.98 12.28
N TYR A 798 17.52 8.21 13.12
CA TYR A 798 18.52 8.72 14.07
C TYR A 798 19.62 9.58 13.44
N ALA A 799 20.08 9.26 12.22
CA ALA A 799 21.21 9.97 11.61
C ALA A 799 20.79 11.39 11.23
N ARG A 800 19.57 11.53 10.69
CA ARG A 800 18.97 12.81 10.34
C ARG A 800 18.69 13.62 11.61
N GLU A 801 18.06 12.99 12.61
CA GLU A 801 17.70 13.66 13.85
C GLU A 801 18.93 14.10 14.66
N LEU A 802 20.02 13.33 14.68
CA LEU A 802 21.28 13.75 15.29
C LEU A 802 21.80 15.05 14.67
N ALA A 803 21.83 15.12 13.34
CA ALA A 803 22.34 16.28 12.63
C ALA A 803 21.46 17.52 12.84
N THR A 804 20.14 17.37 12.73
CA THR A 804 19.18 18.47 12.90
C THR A 804 19.13 18.95 14.34
N LEU A 805 19.11 18.03 15.31
CA LEU A 805 19.05 18.38 16.72
C LEU A 805 20.34 19.05 17.20
N GLU A 806 21.52 18.55 16.81
CA GLU A 806 22.78 19.24 17.12
C GLU A 806 22.82 20.68 16.57
N GLU A 807 22.32 20.91 15.35
CA GLU A 807 22.23 22.26 14.79
C GLU A 807 21.28 23.17 15.60
N ARG A 808 20.12 22.64 16.00
CA ARG A 808 19.15 23.34 16.87
C ARG A 808 19.75 23.65 18.23
N LEU A 809 20.49 22.72 18.84
CA LEU A 809 21.10 22.86 20.16
C LEU A 809 22.30 23.81 20.14
N ALA A 810 23.07 23.85 19.05
CA ALA A 810 24.17 24.80 18.87
C ALA A 810 23.69 26.25 19.01
N LYS A 811 22.50 26.58 18.47
CA LYS A 811 21.87 27.91 18.62
C LYS A 811 21.56 28.25 20.09
N LYS A 812 21.33 27.24 20.92
CA LYS A 812 21.11 27.37 22.37
C LYS A 812 22.38 27.16 23.22
N LYS A 813 23.56 27.03 22.60
CA LYS A 813 24.84 26.66 23.25
C LYS A 813 24.75 25.36 24.06
N ARG A 814 23.96 24.41 23.57
CA ARG A 814 23.79 23.07 24.12
C ARG A 814 24.24 22.04 23.09
N ARG A 815 24.34 20.77 23.51
CA ARG A 815 24.67 19.62 22.65
C ARG A 815 23.99 18.37 23.19
N ILE A 816 23.95 17.32 22.38
CA ILE A 816 23.52 16.00 22.82
C ILE A 816 24.61 15.44 23.76
N ALA A 817 24.19 14.89 24.89
CA ALA A 817 25.08 14.38 25.93
C ALA A 817 25.50 12.93 25.67
N ALA A 818 24.59 12.11 25.13
CA ALA A 818 24.87 10.75 24.71
C ALA A 818 23.79 10.25 23.73
N PHE A 819 24.16 9.26 22.91
CA PHE A 819 23.25 8.48 22.07
C PHE A 819 23.06 7.08 22.66
N LEU A 820 21.82 6.63 22.80
CA LEU A 820 21.49 5.31 23.34
C LEU A 820 20.93 4.43 22.23
N LEU A 821 21.40 3.18 22.16
CA LEU A 821 20.99 2.22 21.14
C LEU A 821 20.59 0.86 21.75
N SER A 822 19.38 0.41 21.42
CA SER A 822 18.87 -0.95 21.71
C SER A 822 18.39 -1.62 20.43
N ALA A 823 19.16 -2.57 19.88
CA ALA A 823 18.87 -3.14 18.56
C ALA A 823 19.24 -4.63 18.45
N ALA A 824 18.94 -5.47 19.44
CA ALA A 824 19.47 -6.86 19.45
C ALA A 824 18.52 -7.97 19.94
N GLY A 825 17.40 -7.65 20.59
CA GLY A 825 16.60 -8.71 21.23
C GLY A 825 15.75 -9.50 20.28
N ASN A 826 15.10 -8.78 19.38
CA ASN A 826 14.20 -9.37 18.39
C ASN A 826 14.93 -10.39 17.50
N ASP A 827 16.23 -10.21 17.29
CA ASP A 827 17.09 -11.06 16.46
C ASP A 827 17.67 -12.30 17.19
N ILE A 828 17.53 -12.42 18.52
CA ILE A 828 18.13 -13.54 19.30
C ILE A 828 17.12 -14.24 20.20
N ILE A 829 16.30 -13.48 20.94
CA ILE A 829 15.36 -13.99 21.95
C ILE A 829 13.92 -13.48 21.73
N GLY A 830 13.66 -12.86 20.58
CA GLY A 830 12.33 -12.40 20.19
C GLY A 830 11.75 -13.19 19.01
N ALA A 831 11.13 -12.47 18.09
CA ALA A 831 10.40 -13.02 16.95
C ALA A 831 10.80 -12.31 15.66
N ASP A 832 10.75 -13.05 14.56
CA ASP A 832 10.99 -12.51 13.23
C ASP A 832 9.79 -11.71 12.70
N ALA A 833 9.95 -11.12 11.51
CA ALA A 833 8.92 -10.32 10.85
C ALA A 833 7.59 -11.07 10.58
N ASN A 834 7.60 -12.41 10.64
CA ASN A 834 6.41 -13.25 10.47
C ASN A 834 5.80 -13.67 11.81
N GLY A 835 6.32 -13.17 12.93
CA GLY A 835 5.86 -13.49 14.28
C GLY A 835 6.34 -14.83 14.82
N ASN A 836 7.26 -15.51 14.13
CA ASN A 836 7.83 -16.77 14.61
C ASN A 836 9.02 -16.49 15.52
N SER A 837 9.15 -17.24 16.61
CA SER A 837 10.32 -17.13 17.48
C SER A 837 11.61 -17.42 16.73
N VAL A 838 12.60 -16.54 16.88
CA VAL A 838 13.91 -16.70 16.23
C VAL A 838 14.65 -17.94 16.76
N LEU A 839 14.30 -18.42 17.95
CA LEU A 839 14.83 -19.66 18.51
C LEU A 839 14.56 -20.89 17.64
N LEU A 840 13.46 -20.92 16.87
CA LEU A 840 13.19 -22.03 15.96
C LEU A 840 14.27 -22.19 14.87
N LYS A 841 14.95 -21.10 14.53
CA LYS A 841 16.07 -21.07 13.58
C LYS A 841 17.43 -21.25 14.25
N LEU A 842 17.59 -20.73 15.47
CA LEU A 842 18.84 -20.77 16.22
C LEU A 842 19.09 -22.10 16.94
N LEU A 843 18.04 -22.87 17.22
CA LEU A 843 18.13 -24.11 18.01
C LEU A 843 17.98 -25.37 17.15
N LYS A 844 18.79 -26.37 17.52
CA LYS A 844 18.67 -27.76 17.06
C LYS A 844 17.64 -28.50 17.93
N ASN A 845 17.12 -29.59 17.38
CA ASN A 845 16.30 -30.52 18.16
C ASN A 845 17.10 -31.06 19.37
N TYR A 846 16.38 -31.36 20.45
CA TYR A 846 16.92 -31.87 21.70
C TYR A 846 17.83 -33.10 21.50
N GLN A 847 18.97 -33.08 22.19
CA GLN A 847 19.95 -34.16 22.18
C GLN A 847 20.20 -34.65 23.60
N ARG A 848 19.81 -35.91 23.85
CA ARG A 848 19.93 -36.54 25.17
C ARG A 848 21.37 -36.50 25.69
N GLY A 849 21.54 -36.00 26.92
CA GLY A 849 22.83 -35.99 27.63
C GLY A 849 23.83 -34.95 27.13
N LYS A 850 23.42 -34.00 26.28
CA LYS A 850 24.25 -32.87 25.85
C LYS A 850 23.91 -31.61 26.64
N GLY A 851 24.91 -30.77 26.91
CA GLY A 851 24.69 -29.47 27.57
C GLY A 851 24.06 -28.41 26.65
N ALA A 852 23.71 -27.26 27.22
CA ALA A 852 23.03 -26.16 26.52
C ALA A 852 23.67 -25.75 25.18
N GLY A 853 25.00 -25.60 25.14
CA GLY A 853 25.70 -25.16 23.92
C GLY A 853 25.58 -26.09 22.71
N ALA A 854 25.32 -27.40 22.92
CA ALA A 854 25.15 -28.36 21.82
C ALA A 854 23.81 -28.18 21.08
N HIS A 855 22.85 -27.53 21.74
CA HIS A 855 21.51 -27.27 21.20
C HIS A 855 21.43 -25.98 20.40
N ILE A 856 22.48 -25.15 20.42
CA ILE A 856 22.58 -23.95 19.59
C ILE A 856 23.21 -24.34 18.25
N ASP A 857 22.57 -23.98 17.15
CA ASP A 857 23.15 -24.20 15.83
C ASP A 857 24.34 -23.24 15.61
N PRO A 858 25.57 -23.77 15.44
CA PRO A 858 26.76 -22.94 15.35
C PRO A 858 26.83 -22.13 14.04
N LYS A 859 26.20 -22.60 12.95
CA LYS A 859 26.18 -21.88 11.66
C LYS A 859 25.14 -20.77 11.72
N ALA A 860 23.91 -21.08 12.16
CA ALA A 860 22.85 -20.09 12.28
C ALA A 860 23.19 -19.02 13.31
N SER A 861 23.68 -19.41 14.49
CA SER A 861 24.14 -18.47 15.53
C SER A 861 25.25 -17.55 15.02
N ARG A 862 26.26 -18.09 14.31
CA ARG A 862 27.33 -17.26 13.74
C ARG A 862 26.80 -16.26 12.72
N ALA A 863 25.88 -16.67 11.85
CA ALA A 863 25.30 -15.77 10.85
C ALA A 863 24.56 -14.59 11.50
N VAL A 864 23.72 -14.87 12.51
CA VAL A 864 22.98 -13.83 13.25
C VAL A 864 23.93 -12.88 13.98
N PHE A 865 24.91 -13.38 14.74
CA PHE A 865 25.86 -12.52 15.45
C PHE A 865 26.78 -11.72 14.52
N SER A 866 27.15 -12.27 13.35
CA SER A 866 27.91 -11.53 12.35
C SER A 866 27.11 -10.38 11.74
N PHE A 867 25.83 -10.63 11.42
CA PHE A 867 24.91 -9.59 10.97
C PHE A 867 24.74 -8.49 12.03
N LEU A 868 24.48 -8.86 13.28
CA LEU A 868 24.35 -7.90 14.39
C LEU A 868 25.63 -7.11 14.63
N GLU A 869 26.81 -7.74 14.56
CA GLU A 869 28.07 -7.02 14.71
C GLU A 869 28.27 -5.97 13.62
N GLU A 870 27.99 -6.32 12.36
CA GLU A 870 28.06 -5.40 11.23
C GLU A 870 27.06 -4.24 11.38
N ALA A 871 25.84 -4.57 11.79
CA ALA A 871 24.76 -3.63 12.04
C ALA A 871 25.19 -2.55 13.07
N TYR A 872 25.58 -2.96 14.28
CA TYR A 872 26.00 -2.01 15.31
C TYR A 872 27.21 -1.17 14.88
N ARG A 873 28.19 -1.78 14.19
CA ARG A 873 29.35 -1.04 13.67
C ARG A 873 28.95 0.02 12.66
N LYS A 874 27.95 -0.26 11.81
CA LYS A 874 27.43 0.71 10.84
C LYS A 874 26.72 1.87 11.54
N VAL A 875 25.88 1.63 12.54
CA VAL A 875 25.24 2.71 13.33
C VAL A 875 26.30 3.58 14.00
N ILE A 876 27.26 2.96 14.70
CA ILE A 876 28.36 3.68 15.38
C ILE A 876 29.15 4.54 14.39
N ALA A 877 29.50 3.99 13.23
CA ALA A 877 30.22 4.71 12.20
C ALA A 877 29.41 5.90 11.66
N THR A 878 28.11 5.72 11.41
CA THR A 878 27.22 6.78 10.96
C THR A 878 27.11 7.91 11.97
N VAL A 879 26.94 7.59 13.25
CA VAL A 879 26.86 8.59 14.34
C VAL A 879 28.16 9.39 14.42
N HIS A 880 29.32 8.73 14.45
CA HIS A 880 30.62 9.41 14.56
C HIS A 880 31.09 10.09 13.26
N ALA A 881 30.45 9.81 12.12
CA ALA A 881 30.69 10.53 10.87
C ALA A 881 30.07 11.94 10.88
N ILE A 882 29.06 12.19 11.72
CA ILE A 882 28.47 13.52 11.88
C ILE A 882 29.48 14.41 12.62
N PRO A 883 29.92 15.54 12.04
CA PRO A 883 31.01 16.35 12.61
C PRO A 883 30.80 16.78 14.07
N ALA A 884 29.56 17.13 14.44
CA ALA A 884 29.21 17.52 15.81
C ALA A 884 29.22 16.33 16.80
N CYS A 885 29.07 15.10 16.29
CA CYS A 885 28.91 13.89 17.09
C CYS A 885 30.16 13.01 17.12
N LYS A 886 31.29 13.44 16.54
CA LYS A 886 32.53 12.65 16.45
C LYS A 886 33.01 12.06 17.78
N ASP A 887 32.81 12.79 18.88
CA ASP A 887 33.18 12.37 20.24
C ASP A 887 31.96 12.03 21.11
N LEU A 888 30.76 11.91 20.52
CA LEU A 888 29.52 11.63 21.24
C LEU A 888 29.59 10.23 21.88
N PRO A 889 29.38 10.12 23.21
CA PRO A 889 29.27 8.82 23.85
C PRO A 889 28.07 8.03 23.32
N ILE A 890 28.32 6.81 22.84
CA ILE A 890 27.28 5.87 22.41
C ILE A 890 27.15 4.78 23.47
N LEU A 891 25.95 4.62 24.03
CA LEU A 891 25.65 3.57 25.00
C LEU A 891 24.86 2.47 24.30
N ILE A 892 25.40 1.26 24.30
CA ILE A 892 24.76 0.07 23.75
C ILE A 892 24.45 -0.90 24.89
N HIS A 893 23.37 -1.66 24.77
CA HIS A 893 23.04 -2.70 25.74
C HIS A 893 22.42 -3.93 25.07
N GLY A 894 22.37 -5.02 25.83
CA GLY A 894 21.62 -6.21 25.49
C GLY A 894 20.49 -6.45 26.47
N TYR A 895 20.13 -7.71 26.62
CA TYR A 895 19.02 -8.13 27.45
C TYR A 895 19.55 -8.74 28.74
N ASP A 896 18.74 -8.68 29.79
CA ASP A 896 18.95 -9.52 30.96
C ASP A 896 18.64 -10.99 30.61
N TYR A 897 19.07 -11.93 31.46
CA TYR A 897 18.85 -13.37 31.37
C TYR A 897 17.35 -13.72 31.40
N ALA A 898 16.73 -13.58 30.22
CA ALA A 898 15.32 -13.84 29.97
C ALA A 898 14.92 -15.24 30.43
N ILE A 899 13.69 -15.33 30.94
CA ILE A 899 13.19 -16.52 31.63
C ILE A 899 12.11 -17.16 30.75
N PRO A 900 12.40 -18.30 30.09
CA PRO A 900 11.40 -19.06 29.34
C PRO A 900 10.19 -19.40 30.20
N GLY A 901 9.00 -19.22 29.66
CA GLY A 901 7.72 -19.36 30.33
C GLY A 901 7.04 -20.70 30.12
N GLY A 902 5.93 -20.88 30.83
CA GLY A 902 5.14 -22.10 30.80
C GLY A 902 5.77 -23.25 31.61
N PHE A 903 6.61 -22.92 32.59
CA PHE A 903 7.03 -23.86 33.63
C PHE A 903 5.99 -23.93 34.75
N ALA A 904 6.03 -24.98 35.57
CA ALA A 904 5.09 -25.14 36.68
C ALA A 904 5.22 -23.97 37.67
N GLU A 905 4.08 -23.38 38.06
CA GLU A 905 3.99 -22.23 38.98
C GLU A 905 4.62 -20.92 38.44
N ASP A 906 4.70 -20.74 37.11
CA ASP A 906 5.07 -19.45 36.52
C ASP A 906 4.04 -18.37 36.90
N PRO A 907 4.42 -17.32 37.66
CA PRO A 907 3.48 -16.35 38.22
C PRO A 907 3.08 -15.25 37.21
N ARG A 908 3.69 -15.23 36.03
CA ARG A 908 3.50 -14.17 35.04
C ARG A 908 2.22 -14.38 34.26
N HIS A 909 1.39 -13.34 34.13
CA HIS A 909 0.17 -13.38 33.34
C HIS A 909 0.09 -12.16 32.41
N PRO A 910 0.95 -12.09 31.38
CA PRO A 910 0.96 -10.96 30.48
C PRO A 910 -0.37 -10.88 29.72
N ILE A 911 -0.96 -9.68 29.70
CA ILE A 911 -2.22 -9.42 29.00
C ILE A 911 -2.04 -9.24 27.48
N TRP A 912 -0.80 -9.21 26.98
CA TRP A 912 -0.43 -8.97 25.58
C TRP A 912 0.20 -10.17 24.86
N ALA A 913 0.47 -11.28 25.54
CA ALA A 913 1.08 -12.45 24.92
C ALA A 913 0.68 -13.71 25.69
N ALA A 914 0.80 -14.87 25.05
CA ALA A 914 0.79 -16.12 25.81
C ALA A 914 2.02 -16.16 26.74
N GLN A 915 1.87 -16.82 27.89
CA GLN A 915 2.88 -16.88 28.96
C GLN A 915 4.24 -17.44 28.49
N ASP A 916 4.26 -18.21 27.40
CA ASP A 916 5.40 -18.96 26.87
C ASP A 916 5.64 -18.73 25.36
N LYS A 917 5.10 -17.63 24.81
CA LYS A 917 4.98 -17.37 23.37
C LYS A 917 6.32 -17.37 22.61
N TRP A 918 7.37 -16.82 23.22
CA TRP A 918 8.61 -16.42 22.54
C TRP A 918 9.80 -17.33 22.84
N LEU A 919 9.89 -17.88 24.05
CA LEU A 919 11.01 -18.73 24.46
C LEU A 919 10.57 -20.15 24.77
N GLY A 920 9.60 -20.30 25.69
CA GLY A 920 9.19 -21.59 26.24
C GLY A 920 8.58 -22.53 25.19
N ALA A 921 7.54 -22.09 24.50
CA ALA A 921 6.86 -22.91 23.49
C ALA A 921 7.78 -23.29 22.31
N PRO A 922 8.56 -22.37 21.73
CA PRO A 922 9.54 -22.69 20.69
C PRO A 922 10.60 -23.70 21.12
N MET A 923 11.11 -23.61 22.35
CA MET A 923 12.08 -24.59 22.87
C MET A 923 11.43 -25.97 23.06
N ARG A 924 10.17 -26.03 23.51
CA ARG A 924 9.44 -27.30 23.62
C ARG A 924 9.14 -27.92 22.26
N GLU A 925 8.90 -27.11 21.23
CA GLU A 925 8.77 -27.59 19.84
C GLU A 925 10.05 -28.30 19.36
N LYS A 926 11.22 -27.81 19.79
CA LYS A 926 12.52 -28.49 19.57
C LYS A 926 12.76 -29.68 20.50
N GLY A 927 11.80 -30.04 21.37
CA GLY A 927 11.92 -31.12 22.35
C GLY A 927 12.72 -30.74 23.61
N ILE A 928 13.07 -29.47 23.80
CA ILE A 928 13.84 -28.96 24.94
C ILE A 928 12.82 -28.53 26.01
N VAL A 929 12.44 -29.47 26.89
CA VAL A 929 11.37 -29.28 27.87
C VAL A 929 11.85 -29.00 29.30
N ASP A 930 13.12 -29.27 29.61
CA ASP A 930 13.69 -29.02 30.94
C ASP A 930 13.94 -27.51 31.16
N PRO A 931 13.25 -26.86 32.13
CA PRO A 931 13.39 -25.42 32.37
C PRO A 931 14.83 -24.99 32.72
N THR A 932 15.62 -25.88 33.34
CA THR A 932 17.03 -25.60 33.65
C THR A 932 17.84 -25.47 32.37
N LEU A 933 17.75 -26.47 31.49
CA LEU A 933 18.39 -26.45 30.18
C LEU A 933 17.91 -25.27 29.32
N GLN A 934 16.62 -24.94 29.32
CA GLN A 934 16.08 -23.78 28.60
C GLN A 934 16.75 -22.47 29.07
N ARG A 935 16.83 -22.24 30.39
CA ARG A 935 17.50 -21.07 30.98
C ARG A 935 18.99 -21.01 30.64
N GLU A 936 19.68 -22.15 30.67
CA GLU A 936 21.10 -22.20 30.29
C GLU A 936 21.32 -21.84 28.82
N ILE A 937 20.43 -22.25 27.92
CA ILE A 937 20.51 -21.89 26.49
C ILE A 937 20.33 -20.39 26.30
N VAL A 938 19.30 -19.79 26.90
CA VAL A 938 19.06 -18.34 26.84
C VAL A 938 20.24 -17.57 27.40
N LYS A 939 20.76 -17.99 28.55
CA LYS A 939 21.96 -17.41 29.17
C LYS A 939 23.15 -17.41 28.21
N LEU A 940 23.43 -18.52 27.53
CA LEU A 940 24.55 -18.61 26.58
C LEU A 940 24.37 -17.69 25.37
N LEU A 941 23.15 -17.53 24.87
CA LEU A 941 22.88 -16.60 23.75
C LEU A 941 23.10 -15.15 24.17
N ILE A 942 22.64 -14.78 25.38
CA ILE A 942 22.84 -13.43 25.94
C ILE A 942 24.31 -13.16 26.25
N ASP A 943 25.03 -14.12 26.84
CA ASP A 943 26.45 -13.96 27.11
C ASP A 943 27.24 -13.74 25.81
N ARG A 944 26.91 -14.46 24.72
CA ARG A 944 27.51 -14.21 23.39
C ARG A 944 27.18 -12.83 22.82
N LEU A 945 25.99 -12.31 23.09
CA LEU A 945 25.62 -10.95 22.69
C LEU A 945 26.48 -9.91 23.42
N TYR A 946 26.72 -10.11 24.72
CA TYR A 946 27.60 -9.23 25.49
C TYR A 946 29.07 -9.34 25.07
N ASP A 947 29.57 -10.54 24.77
CA ASP A 947 30.92 -10.72 24.21
C ASP A 947 31.09 -9.93 22.89
N MET A 948 30.06 -9.93 22.04
CA MET A 948 30.04 -9.12 20.81
C MET A 948 30.06 -7.62 21.12
N PHE A 949 29.27 -7.15 22.09
CA PHE A 949 29.27 -5.74 22.49
C PHE A 949 30.60 -5.29 23.09
N ASP A 950 31.23 -6.10 23.92
CA ASP A 950 32.55 -5.81 24.47
C ASP A 950 33.61 -5.73 23.35
N LYS A 951 33.53 -6.59 22.33
CA LYS A 951 34.37 -6.53 21.13
C LYS A 951 34.13 -5.26 20.30
N ILE A 952 32.88 -4.81 20.17
CA ILE A 952 32.54 -3.57 19.45
C ILE A 952 33.03 -2.36 20.24
N ALA A 953 32.80 -2.33 21.55
CA ALA A 953 33.20 -1.23 22.42
C ALA A 953 34.72 -1.11 22.52
N GLY A 954 35.45 -2.23 22.60
CA GLY A 954 36.91 -2.24 22.68
C GLY A 954 37.42 -1.32 23.79
N ASN A 955 38.35 -0.42 23.45
CA ASN A 955 38.76 0.63 24.37
C ASN A 955 37.82 1.84 24.27
N SER A 956 36.80 1.89 25.13
CA SER A 956 35.78 2.96 25.16
C SER A 956 36.33 4.38 25.27
N ARG A 957 37.57 4.59 25.73
CA ARG A 957 38.19 5.93 25.74
C ARG A 957 38.49 6.44 24.32
N VAL A 958 38.76 5.52 23.41
CA VAL A 958 39.06 5.76 22.00
C VAL A 958 37.78 5.67 21.17
N THR A 959 37.02 4.57 21.31
CA THR A 959 35.83 4.32 20.48
C THR A 959 34.63 5.17 20.87
N LYS A 960 34.59 5.73 22.09
CA LYS A 960 33.41 6.40 22.67
C LYS A 960 32.18 5.51 22.78
N VAL A 961 32.33 4.20 22.62
CA VAL A 961 31.23 3.23 22.74
C VAL A 961 31.31 2.56 24.11
N HIS A 962 30.19 2.54 24.83
CA HIS A 962 30.08 2.06 26.20
C HIS A 962 29.00 0.99 26.30
N VAL A 963 29.36 -0.20 26.79
CA VAL A 963 28.40 -1.26 27.07
C VAL A 963 27.73 -1.01 28.42
N VAL A 964 26.41 -1.00 28.43
CA VAL A 964 25.60 -1.05 29.65
C VAL A 964 25.28 -2.52 29.92
N ASP A 965 26.00 -3.13 30.85
CA ASP A 965 25.73 -4.50 31.29
C ASP A 965 24.50 -4.53 32.20
N VAL A 966 23.42 -5.11 31.69
CA VAL A 966 22.13 -5.24 32.37
C VAL A 966 21.84 -6.69 32.77
N ARG A 967 22.80 -7.60 32.61
CA ARG A 967 22.65 -8.98 33.08
C ARG A 967 22.54 -9.02 34.60
N GLY A 968 21.52 -9.71 35.10
CA GLY A 968 21.12 -9.80 36.49
C GLY A 968 20.49 -8.52 37.07
N ALA A 969 20.01 -7.59 36.25
CA ALA A 969 19.38 -6.35 36.72
C ALA A 969 17.91 -6.52 37.13
N LEU A 970 17.11 -7.30 36.38
CA LEU A 970 15.71 -7.59 36.67
C LEU A 970 15.57 -8.51 37.89
N GLY A 971 16.43 -9.53 38.01
CA GLY A 971 16.47 -10.39 39.19
C GLY A 971 15.40 -11.50 39.17
N PRO A 972 14.58 -11.67 40.23
CA PRO A 972 13.63 -12.78 40.36
C PRO A 972 12.50 -12.69 39.32
N VAL A 973 11.80 -13.82 39.09
CA VAL A 973 10.72 -13.91 38.08
C VAL A 973 9.61 -12.87 38.27
N ASP A 974 9.31 -12.46 39.51
CA ASP A 974 8.28 -11.46 39.81
C ASP A 974 8.62 -10.06 39.28
N SER A 975 9.89 -9.81 38.93
CA SER A 975 10.32 -8.58 38.29
C SER A 975 10.16 -8.60 36.77
N TRP A 976 9.69 -9.71 36.18
CA TRP A 976 9.43 -9.88 34.76
C TRP A 976 7.92 -9.81 34.47
N ALA A 977 7.53 -8.99 33.49
CA ALA A 977 6.14 -8.88 33.05
C ALA A 977 5.77 -10.01 32.07
N ASP A 978 6.73 -10.46 31.25
CA ASP A 978 6.61 -11.63 30.38
C ASP A 978 7.96 -12.37 30.26
N GLU A 979 8.16 -13.16 29.21
CA GLU A 979 9.40 -13.91 28.98
C GLU A 979 10.65 -13.05 28.79
N ILE A 980 10.51 -11.83 28.26
CA ILE A 980 11.62 -10.97 27.82
C ILE A 980 11.55 -9.52 28.32
N HIS A 981 10.42 -9.07 28.85
CA HIS A 981 10.21 -7.72 29.39
C HIS A 981 10.15 -7.72 30.91
N GLY A 982 10.74 -6.69 31.51
CA GLY A 982 10.59 -6.38 32.93
C GLY A 982 9.21 -5.80 33.26
N THR A 983 8.83 -5.88 34.53
CA THR A 983 7.83 -4.97 35.10
C THR A 983 8.38 -3.55 35.13
N SER A 984 7.54 -2.55 35.39
CA SER A 984 8.01 -1.15 35.55
C SER A 984 9.10 -1.05 36.62
N ASP A 985 8.90 -1.63 37.81
CA ASP A 985 9.93 -1.63 38.86
C ASP A 985 11.20 -2.37 38.41
N GLY A 986 11.04 -3.47 37.66
CA GLY A 986 12.15 -4.20 37.04
C GLY A 986 12.97 -3.31 36.09
N PHE A 987 12.32 -2.60 35.17
CA PHE A 987 12.99 -1.67 34.27
C PHE A 987 13.63 -0.49 35.01
N GLY A 988 13.13 -0.10 36.19
CA GLY A 988 13.81 0.83 37.10
C GLY A 988 15.20 0.35 37.53
N ASN A 989 15.38 -0.96 37.76
CA ASN A 989 16.69 -1.54 38.07
C ASN A 989 17.63 -1.51 36.85
N VAL A 990 17.09 -1.77 35.65
CA VAL A 990 17.82 -1.66 34.38
C VAL A 990 18.27 -0.21 34.16
N ALA A 991 17.36 0.76 34.29
CA ALA A 991 17.65 2.19 34.18
C ALA A 991 18.71 2.66 35.18
N SER A 992 18.76 2.06 36.38
CA SER A 992 19.81 2.35 37.37
C SER A 992 21.22 1.99 36.86
N ARG A 993 21.35 0.93 36.03
CA ARG A 993 22.62 0.58 35.36
C ARG A 993 23.00 1.62 34.30
N PHE A 994 22.02 2.10 33.52
CA PHE A 994 22.22 3.22 32.59
C PHE A 994 22.70 4.47 33.31
N LYS A 995 22.03 4.89 34.38
CA LYS A 995 22.41 6.06 35.20
C LYS A 995 23.85 5.94 35.72
N ALA A 996 24.27 4.75 36.16
CA ALA A 996 25.64 4.51 36.63
C ALA A 996 26.70 4.63 35.51
N VAL A 997 26.39 4.20 34.29
CA VAL A 997 27.26 4.40 33.12
C VAL A 997 27.27 5.87 32.71
N MET A 998 26.09 6.48 32.56
CA MET A 998 25.91 7.89 32.20
C MET A 998 26.67 8.83 33.13
N LYS A 999 26.62 8.62 34.45
CA LYS A 999 27.37 9.42 35.44
C LYS A 999 28.89 9.39 35.21
N ARG A 1000 29.43 8.34 34.59
CA ARG A 1000 30.86 8.21 34.28
C ARG A 1000 31.23 8.85 32.93
N VAL A 1001 30.32 8.85 31.97
CA VAL A 1001 30.60 9.23 30.56
C VAL A 1001 30.12 10.63 30.21
N ILE A 1002 29.01 11.08 30.79
CA ILE A 1002 28.49 12.43 30.70
C ILE A 1002 29.16 13.23 31.84
N ARG A 1003 30.30 13.85 31.56
CA ARG A 1003 30.89 14.82 32.50
C ARG A 1003 30.01 16.10 32.54
N PRO A 1004 29.84 16.74 33.71
CA PRO A 1004 29.23 18.07 33.76
C PRO A 1004 30.02 19.11 32.98
#